data_AF-A0A191ZTJ3-F1
#
_entry.id   AF-A0A191ZTJ3-F1
#
_cell.length_a   1.000
_cell.length_b   1.000
_cell.length_c   1.000
_cell.angle_alpha   90.00
_cell.angle_beta   90.00
_cell.angle_gamma   90.00
#
_symmetry.space_group_name_H-M   'P 1'
#
loop_
_entity.id
_entity.type
_entity.pdbx_description
1 polymer ?
#
loop_
_entity_poly.entity_id
_entity_poly.type
_entity_poly.pdbx_seq_one_letter_code
_entity_poly.pdbx_strand_id
1 'polypeptide(L)'
;MTTIWIVLLCIGALGLATMEASALAWLVATGVWLAVGAWLSLVGPVMTALLAIVFVLPALVLTFKPLRRTLITRRVLAVFRKIMPEMSPTERDAIEAGTVWWDAELFSGRPDWKRLLSSPPPRLSPEEQAFLDVETEKLCDLANDWETTQIWQDMSPEAWAYAKRAGFLGMIIPKEYGGKGFSAYAHSQVIMKLSTRCSAAAVSVMVPNSLGPAELLLHYGTEAQKNHYLPRLARGEEIPCFALTNAYAGSDAAAIPDVGVVCRGMHEGREMLGFRVTWSKRYITLGPIATVLGLAFRAVDPDGLLSGDKEPGITCALIPTKHPGVNIGRRHWPLNAVFQNGPNWGKDVFIPIDWVIGGQAQVGRGWRMLMECLAAGRAISLPSSNVGLSKIAVRSTGAYAAVRRQFRTPIGKFEGIQEALGRMGGNLYMMDAARRLSALAVDLGEKPSVISAIAKYHVTERARDVVNDAMDIVGGKGICMGPNNFLARAYQQVPIAITVEGANIMTRCLIIFGQGVIRCHPYVLREMTAAQGADSPETLRAFDAALFGHGAFIAGNFVRAFLHALSGGRVAPAPSHAAPEMQRYYQAVNRFSTALALLSDVSMFTLGGTLKRRESITGRLGDILSQMYLISSALKRFEDEGRPVEDAPLVHWSVQDALVKAHDALDGVLANFPNRGIAGLLRALIFPFGSPYRKPSDALAAQVAELMQTPGTARDRLLADSYCPTPDIDPIAYGEWAFRLQPAVDAIEQRLKPVVREGKLPPVPQSLPDFEDWTAQAVAQGLIDEAERKQLCDYARYGEHAVAVDDFPPDFNLLADLQRRKDALDALQTAERRAA
;
A
#
# COMPACT_ATOMS: atom_id res chain seq x y z
N MET A 1 -1.17 -57.90 -5.27
CA MET A 1 -1.40 -57.48 -3.87
C MET A 1 -0.22 -56.70 -3.29
N THR A 2 1.02 -57.17 -3.40
CA THR A 2 2.21 -56.45 -2.91
C THR A 2 2.38 -55.05 -3.50
N THR A 3 2.17 -54.88 -4.82
CA THR A 3 2.22 -53.55 -5.46
C THR A 3 1.18 -52.58 -4.89
N ILE A 4 -0.05 -53.06 -4.65
CA ILE A 4 -1.13 -52.26 -4.06
C ILE A 4 -0.76 -51.84 -2.63
N TRP A 5 -0.19 -52.77 -1.84
CA TRP A 5 0.27 -52.49 -0.48
C TRP A 5 1.40 -51.43 -0.44
N ILE A 6 2.32 -51.44 -1.40
CA ILE A 6 3.35 -50.39 -1.54
C ILE A 6 2.73 -49.06 -1.96
N VAL A 7 1.81 -49.07 -2.93
CA VAL A 7 1.11 -47.85 -3.37
C VAL A 7 0.32 -47.22 -2.21
N LEU A 8 -0.32 -48.04 -1.37
CA LEU A 8 -1.02 -47.56 -0.17
C LEU A 8 -0.06 -46.91 0.85
N LEU A 9 1.17 -47.41 1.00
CA LEU A 9 2.19 -46.72 1.80
C LEU A 9 2.48 -45.33 1.24
N CYS A 10 2.74 -45.24 -0.07
CA CYS A 10 3.06 -43.97 -0.72
C CYS A 10 1.90 -42.97 -0.58
N ILE A 11 0.66 -43.40 -0.85
CA ILE A 11 -0.53 -42.56 -0.69
C ILE A 11 -0.72 -42.14 0.77
N GLY A 12 -0.59 -43.08 1.72
CA GLY A 12 -0.70 -42.80 3.14
C GLY A 12 0.38 -41.83 3.64
N ALA A 13 1.63 -42.01 3.19
CA ALA A 13 2.73 -41.10 3.51
C ALA A 13 2.54 -39.71 2.93
N LEU A 14 2.10 -39.61 1.66
CA LEU A 14 1.77 -38.32 1.04
C LEU A 14 0.62 -37.62 1.79
N GLY A 15 -0.43 -38.36 2.18
CA GLY A 15 -1.54 -37.84 2.97
C GLY A 15 -1.13 -37.36 4.37
N LEU A 16 -0.29 -38.12 5.07
CA LEU A 16 0.22 -37.70 6.39
C LEU A 16 1.13 -36.48 6.28
N ALA A 17 1.95 -36.39 5.23
CA ALA A 17 2.80 -35.24 4.98
C ALA A 17 1.97 -33.98 4.65
N THR A 18 0.97 -34.07 3.77
CA THR A 18 0.11 -32.91 3.43
C THR A 18 -0.67 -32.37 4.63
N MET A 19 -1.04 -33.26 5.56
CA MET A 19 -1.72 -32.91 6.82
C MET A 19 -0.75 -32.42 7.92
N GLU A 20 0.56 -32.42 7.67
CA GLU A 20 1.59 -32.09 8.67
C GLU A 20 1.43 -32.95 9.94
N ALA A 21 1.14 -34.25 9.75
CA ALA A 21 0.74 -35.15 10.82
C ALA A 21 1.83 -35.36 11.88
N SER A 22 1.40 -35.57 13.13
CA SER A 22 2.30 -35.79 14.26
C SER A 22 3.15 -37.06 14.09
N ALA A 23 4.31 -37.11 14.74
CA ALA A 23 5.18 -38.31 14.74
C ALA A 23 4.45 -39.59 15.21
N LEU A 24 3.50 -39.45 16.15
CA LEU A 24 2.66 -40.56 16.59
C LEU A 24 1.77 -41.09 15.46
N ALA A 25 1.17 -40.21 14.66
CA ALA A 25 0.35 -40.63 13.52
C ALA A 25 1.19 -41.37 12.47
N TRP A 26 2.43 -40.91 12.22
CA TRP A 26 3.39 -41.63 11.38
C TRP A 26 3.75 -43.01 11.94
N LEU A 27 3.98 -43.12 13.25
CA LEU A 27 4.29 -44.39 13.92
C LEU A 27 3.11 -45.37 13.83
N VAL A 28 1.89 -44.91 14.11
CA VAL A 28 0.68 -45.72 14.02
C VAL A 28 0.43 -46.17 12.57
N ALA A 29 0.50 -45.25 11.60
CA ALA A 29 0.26 -45.58 10.21
C ALA A 29 1.28 -46.57 9.63
N THR A 30 2.57 -46.37 9.92
CA THR A 30 3.63 -47.31 9.49
C THR A 30 3.52 -48.65 10.19
N GLY A 31 3.17 -48.67 11.49
CA GLY A 31 2.89 -49.89 12.24
C GLY A 31 1.70 -50.68 11.69
N VAL A 32 0.58 -50.01 11.42
CA VAL A 32 -0.62 -50.62 10.81
C VAL A 32 -0.31 -51.14 9.41
N TRP A 33 0.39 -50.35 8.59
CA TRP A 33 0.79 -50.76 7.24
C TRP A 33 1.65 -52.03 7.25
N LEU A 34 2.63 -52.12 8.18
CA LEU A 34 3.45 -53.32 8.35
C LEU A 34 2.65 -54.51 8.87
N ALA A 35 1.77 -54.30 9.85
CA ALA A 35 0.93 -55.36 10.40
C ALA A 35 0.00 -55.96 9.33
N VAL A 36 -0.61 -55.10 8.50
CA VAL A 36 -1.43 -55.54 7.36
C VAL A 36 -0.60 -56.29 6.32
N GLY A 37 0.62 -55.84 6.01
CA GLY A 37 1.53 -56.53 5.10
C GLY A 37 1.93 -57.92 5.58
N ALA A 38 2.20 -58.05 6.89
CA ALA A 38 2.51 -59.33 7.52
C ALA A 38 1.28 -60.27 7.59
N TRP A 39 0.11 -59.74 7.98
CA TRP A 39 -1.12 -60.52 8.07
C TRP A 39 -1.56 -61.08 6.72
N LEU A 40 -1.44 -60.30 5.65
CA LEU A 40 -1.73 -60.72 4.28
C LEU A 40 -0.58 -61.53 3.63
N SER A 41 0.48 -61.86 4.38
CA SER A 41 1.65 -62.60 3.90
C SER A 41 2.31 -61.99 2.65
N LEU A 42 2.25 -60.66 2.51
CA LEU A 42 2.83 -59.93 1.37
C LEU A 42 4.33 -59.72 1.49
N VAL A 43 4.87 -59.84 2.72
CA VAL A 43 6.29 -59.77 3.06
C VAL A 43 6.62 -60.85 4.10
N GLY A 44 7.74 -61.53 3.92
CA GLY A 44 8.20 -62.57 4.84
C GLY A 44 8.72 -62.01 6.18
N PRO A 45 8.85 -62.83 7.23
CA PRO A 45 9.21 -62.38 8.59
C PRO A 45 10.51 -61.58 8.66
N VAL A 46 11.52 -61.99 7.90
CA VAL A 46 12.83 -61.30 7.82
C VAL A 46 12.66 -59.90 7.22
N MET A 47 11.90 -59.77 6.13
CA MET A 47 11.66 -58.49 5.48
C MET A 47 10.80 -57.57 6.36
N THR A 48 9.81 -58.12 7.05
CA THR A 48 9.00 -57.38 8.03
C THR A 48 9.87 -56.81 9.16
N ALA A 49 10.82 -57.59 9.69
CA ALA A 49 11.75 -57.13 10.71
C ALA A 49 12.67 -56.00 10.17
N LEU A 50 13.19 -56.15 8.95
CA LEU A 50 13.99 -55.10 8.30
C LEU A 50 13.19 -53.81 8.09
N LEU A 51 11.97 -53.90 7.58
CA LEU A 51 11.12 -52.73 7.37
C LEU A 51 10.70 -52.09 8.71
N ALA A 52 10.49 -52.86 9.77
CA ALA A 52 10.26 -52.33 11.10
C ALA A 52 11.48 -51.54 11.62
N ILE A 53 12.70 -52.03 11.38
CA ILE A 53 13.93 -51.30 11.74
C ILE A 53 14.06 -50.01 10.92
N VAL A 54 13.70 -50.01 9.64
CA VAL A 54 13.84 -48.84 8.77
C VAL A 54 12.77 -47.78 9.03
N PHE A 55 11.51 -48.18 9.27
CA PHE A 55 10.39 -47.24 9.36
C PHE A 55 9.89 -47.02 10.79
N VAL A 56 9.74 -48.09 11.58
CA VAL A 56 9.13 -48.02 12.93
C VAL A 56 10.14 -47.54 13.96
N LEU A 57 11.40 -48.01 13.91
CA LEU A 57 12.41 -47.62 14.89
C LEU A 57 12.74 -46.11 14.84
N PRO A 58 12.96 -45.48 13.67
CA PRO A 58 13.11 -44.02 13.59
C PRO A 58 11.85 -43.28 14.01
N ALA A 59 10.66 -43.74 13.59
CA ALA A 59 9.40 -43.13 14.00
C ALA A 59 9.19 -43.19 15.52
N LEU A 60 9.63 -44.27 16.18
CA LEU A 60 9.61 -44.44 17.62
C LEU A 60 10.54 -43.44 18.32
N VAL A 61 11.77 -43.28 17.82
CA VAL A 61 12.74 -42.28 18.33
C VAL A 61 12.19 -40.86 18.18
N LEU A 62 11.55 -40.54 17.05
CA LEU A 62 10.95 -39.23 16.79
C LEU A 62 9.67 -38.98 17.60
N THR A 63 8.95 -40.03 17.99
CA THR A 63 7.72 -39.94 18.79
C THR A 63 8.04 -39.76 20.27
N PHE A 64 9.04 -40.47 20.79
CA PHE A 64 9.42 -40.37 22.20
C PHE A 64 10.27 -39.12 22.46
N LYS A 65 9.60 -38.01 22.77
CA LYS A 65 10.19 -36.67 22.92
C LYS A 65 11.47 -36.61 23.80
N PRO A 66 11.58 -37.29 24.95
CA PRO A 66 12.81 -37.26 25.75
C PRO A 66 14.04 -37.82 25.01
N LEU A 67 13.85 -38.92 24.29
CA LEU A 67 14.91 -39.55 23.50
C LEU A 67 15.29 -38.71 22.28
N ARG A 68 14.28 -38.19 21.55
CA ARG A 68 14.47 -37.24 20.45
C ARG A 68 15.30 -36.02 20.87
N ARG A 69 14.97 -35.42 22.00
CA ARG A 69 15.67 -34.23 22.52
C ARG A 69 17.12 -34.51 22.85
N THR A 70 17.39 -35.67 23.44
CA THR A 70 18.72 -36.09 23.88
C THR A 70 19.62 -36.47 22.70
N LEU A 71 19.09 -37.26 21.75
CA LEU A 71 19.87 -37.80 20.64
C LEU A 71 20.02 -36.82 19.47
N ILE A 72 18.98 -36.02 19.20
CA ILE A 72 18.90 -35.18 17.99
C ILE A 72 18.90 -33.70 18.37
N THR A 73 17.87 -33.22 19.08
CA THR A 73 17.63 -31.78 19.25
C THR A 73 18.80 -31.07 19.91
N ARG A 74 19.39 -31.63 20.96
CA ARG A 74 20.53 -31.01 21.67
C ARG A 74 21.73 -30.77 20.76
N ARG A 75 22.02 -31.73 19.86
CA ARG A 75 23.12 -31.61 18.88
C ARG A 75 22.79 -30.57 17.81
N VAL A 76 21.57 -30.59 17.30
CA VAL A 76 21.12 -29.61 16.29
C VAL A 76 21.13 -28.19 16.86
N LEU A 77 20.64 -27.99 18.10
CA LEU A 77 20.67 -26.70 18.78
C LEU A 77 22.10 -26.16 18.95
N ALA A 78 23.05 -27.03 19.31
CA ALA A 78 24.45 -26.65 19.45
C ALA A 78 25.09 -26.21 18.12
N VAL A 79 24.70 -26.85 17.00
CA VAL A 79 25.13 -26.42 15.66
C VAL A 79 24.42 -25.12 15.26
N PHE A 80 23.11 -25.02 15.50
CA PHE A 80 22.29 -23.87 15.15
C PHE A 80 22.79 -22.58 15.82
N ARG A 81 23.14 -22.64 17.11
CA ARG A 81 23.77 -21.53 17.85
C ARG A 81 25.08 -21.04 17.25
N LYS A 82 25.84 -21.89 16.53
CA LYS A 82 27.11 -21.51 15.88
C LYS A 82 26.94 -20.85 14.52
N ILE A 83 25.82 -21.14 13.83
CA ILE A 83 25.58 -20.68 12.45
C ILE A 83 24.59 -19.52 12.38
N MET A 84 23.83 -19.27 13.46
CA MET A 84 22.87 -18.17 13.50
C MET A 84 23.60 -16.82 13.40
N PRO A 85 23.16 -15.92 12.50
CA PRO A 85 23.72 -14.57 12.43
C PRO A 85 23.36 -13.75 13.68
N GLU A 86 24.29 -12.91 14.13
CA GLU A 86 24.00 -11.89 15.15
C GLU A 86 23.04 -10.83 14.59
N MET A 87 22.04 -10.45 15.39
CA MET A 87 21.12 -9.37 15.06
C MET A 87 21.46 -8.14 15.89
N SER A 88 21.63 -6.99 15.24
CA SER A 88 21.80 -5.72 15.96
C SER A 88 20.52 -5.37 16.74
N PRO A 89 20.62 -4.54 17.80
CA PRO A 89 19.44 -4.05 18.52
C PRO A 89 18.43 -3.35 17.60
N THR A 90 18.91 -2.56 16.64
CA THR A 90 18.06 -1.85 15.67
C THR A 90 17.32 -2.80 14.71
N GLU A 91 17.97 -3.89 14.30
CA GLU A 91 17.34 -4.93 13.47
C GLU A 91 16.30 -5.73 14.25
N ARG A 92 16.59 -6.01 15.52
CA ARG A 92 15.64 -6.66 16.43
C ARG A 92 14.40 -5.80 16.65
N ASP A 93 14.58 -4.52 16.99
CA ASP A 93 13.46 -3.59 17.18
C ASP A 93 12.59 -3.51 15.92
N ALA A 94 13.19 -3.50 14.73
CA ALA A 94 12.45 -3.48 13.47
C ALA A 94 11.70 -4.80 13.17
N ILE A 95 12.29 -5.95 13.53
CA ILE A 95 11.66 -7.28 13.36
C ILE A 95 10.60 -7.56 14.43
N GLU A 96 10.69 -6.96 15.60
CA GLU A 96 9.71 -7.10 16.67
C GLU A 96 8.57 -6.07 16.52
N ALA A 97 8.85 -4.87 15.99
CA ALA A 97 7.85 -3.81 15.80
C ALA A 97 6.78 -4.18 14.76
N GLY A 98 5.55 -4.48 15.20
CA GLY A 98 4.43 -4.76 14.31
C GLY A 98 3.72 -6.08 14.63
N THR A 99 2.76 -6.48 13.79
CA THR A 99 2.10 -7.79 13.81
C THR A 99 2.16 -8.45 12.43
N VAL A 100 1.93 -9.76 12.39
CA VAL A 100 1.69 -10.50 11.14
C VAL A 100 0.21 -10.85 11.05
N TRP A 101 -0.34 -10.80 9.84
CA TRP A 101 -1.76 -10.98 9.58
C TRP A 101 -1.97 -11.89 8.35
N TRP A 102 -2.46 -11.35 7.24
CA TRP A 102 -2.71 -12.12 6.02
C TRP A 102 -1.43 -12.53 5.28
N ASP A 103 -0.36 -11.75 5.41
CA ASP A 103 0.97 -12.07 4.92
C ASP A 103 1.52 -13.40 5.47
N ALA A 104 1.30 -13.70 6.76
CA ALA A 104 1.65 -15.00 7.35
C ALA A 104 0.84 -16.16 6.77
N GLU A 105 -0.46 -15.97 6.53
CA GLU A 105 -1.31 -16.97 5.87
C GLU A 105 -0.82 -17.26 4.45
N LEU A 106 -0.49 -16.21 3.68
CA LEU A 106 0.05 -16.34 2.32
C LEU A 106 1.44 -17.00 2.29
N PHE A 107 2.22 -16.90 3.36
CA PHE A 107 3.50 -17.56 3.49
C PHE A 107 3.40 -19.01 3.99
N SER A 108 2.25 -19.42 4.56
CA SER A 108 2.07 -20.75 5.16
C SER A 108 2.04 -21.92 4.17
N GLY A 109 1.83 -21.65 2.89
CA GLY A 109 1.59 -22.67 1.87
C GLY A 109 0.19 -23.26 1.85
N ARG A 110 -0.69 -22.83 2.76
CA ARG A 110 -2.09 -23.26 2.91
C ARG A 110 -2.96 -22.15 3.52
N PRO A 111 -3.07 -20.97 2.87
CA PRO A 111 -3.72 -19.81 3.46
C PRO A 111 -5.18 -20.10 3.83
N ASP A 112 -5.60 -19.67 5.03
CA ASP A 112 -6.98 -19.83 5.47
C ASP A 112 -7.89 -18.71 4.93
N TRP A 113 -8.47 -18.96 3.76
CA TRP A 113 -9.41 -18.04 3.14
C TRP A 113 -10.67 -17.76 3.97
N LYS A 114 -11.09 -18.69 4.85
CA LYS A 114 -12.24 -18.45 5.71
C LYS A 114 -11.94 -17.31 6.67
N ARG A 115 -10.72 -17.24 7.19
CA ARG A 115 -10.27 -16.14 8.07
C ARG A 115 -10.31 -14.79 7.34
N LEU A 116 -9.81 -14.71 6.11
CA LEU A 116 -9.83 -13.46 5.34
C LEU A 116 -11.26 -13.04 4.96
N LEU A 117 -12.05 -13.97 4.41
CA LEU A 117 -13.40 -13.66 3.90
C LEU A 117 -14.43 -13.43 5.02
N SER A 118 -14.18 -13.92 6.23
CA SER A 118 -15.02 -13.62 7.41
C SER A 118 -14.69 -12.30 8.10
N SER A 119 -13.57 -11.66 7.75
CA SER A 119 -13.22 -10.34 8.27
C SER A 119 -14.22 -9.29 7.75
N PRO A 120 -14.73 -8.38 8.59
CA PRO A 120 -15.75 -7.43 8.18
C PRO A 120 -15.25 -6.53 7.05
N PRO A 121 -16.12 -6.10 6.12
CA PRO A 121 -15.73 -5.13 5.11
C PRO A 121 -15.40 -3.78 5.77
N PRO A 122 -14.46 -2.99 5.22
CA PRO A 122 -14.21 -1.64 5.69
C PRO A 122 -15.46 -0.78 5.46
N ARG A 123 -15.89 -0.04 6.48
CA ARG A 123 -17.09 0.81 6.44
C ARG A 123 -16.85 2.11 7.20
N LEU A 124 -17.46 3.18 6.72
CA LEU A 124 -17.53 4.45 7.42
C LEU A 124 -18.73 4.44 8.37
N SER A 125 -18.54 4.97 9.57
CA SER A 125 -19.65 5.35 10.45
C SER A 125 -20.44 6.51 9.82
N PRO A 126 -21.69 6.77 10.27
CA PRO A 126 -22.47 7.89 9.75
C PRO A 126 -21.79 9.25 9.89
N GLU A 127 -21.02 9.46 10.96
CA GLU A 127 -20.26 10.70 11.18
C GLU A 127 -19.08 10.82 10.21
N GLU A 128 -18.33 9.74 9.99
CA GLU A 128 -17.22 9.72 9.04
C GLU A 128 -17.72 9.91 7.60
N GLN A 129 -18.84 9.27 7.24
CA GLN A 129 -19.49 9.44 5.95
C GLN A 129 -19.95 10.91 5.76
N ALA A 130 -20.60 11.51 6.77
CA ALA A 130 -20.99 12.91 6.71
C ALA A 130 -19.78 13.85 6.57
N PHE A 131 -18.66 13.57 7.24
CA PHE A 131 -17.42 14.34 7.08
C PHE A 131 -16.84 14.22 5.66
N LEU A 132 -16.90 13.03 5.07
CA LEU A 132 -16.46 12.79 3.70
C LEU A 132 -17.36 13.50 2.68
N ASP A 133 -18.67 13.52 2.90
CA ASP A 133 -19.66 14.05 1.96
C ASP A 133 -19.94 15.55 2.10
N VAL A 134 -19.58 16.14 3.24
CA VAL A 134 -19.81 17.58 3.50
C VAL A 134 -18.50 18.32 3.63
N GLU A 135 -17.71 18.01 4.67
CA GLU A 135 -16.51 18.77 4.99
C GLU A 135 -15.43 18.58 3.91
N THR A 136 -15.25 17.34 3.44
CA THR A 136 -14.22 17.01 2.45
C THR A 136 -14.57 17.55 1.06
N GLU A 137 -15.85 17.46 0.65
CA GLU A 137 -16.34 18.12 -0.57
C GLU A 137 -16.09 19.63 -0.51
N LYS A 138 -16.43 20.27 0.61
CA LYS A 138 -16.24 21.72 0.76
C LYS A 138 -14.76 22.13 0.70
N LEU A 139 -13.85 21.35 1.28
CA LEU A 139 -12.41 21.63 1.15
C LEU A 139 -11.92 21.44 -0.30
N CYS A 140 -12.47 20.47 -1.04
CA CYS A 140 -12.20 20.28 -2.47
C CYS A 140 -12.72 21.45 -3.34
N ASP A 141 -13.84 22.08 -2.95
CA ASP A 141 -14.32 23.30 -3.62
C ASP A 141 -13.35 24.47 -3.40
N LEU A 142 -12.79 24.58 -2.19
CA LEU A 142 -11.93 25.70 -1.79
C LEU A 142 -10.47 25.59 -2.28
N ALA A 143 -10.04 24.42 -2.72
CA ALA A 143 -8.64 24.16 -3.05
C ALA A 143 -8.49 23.29 -4.31
N ASN A 144 -7.61 23.72 -5.20
CA ASN A 144 -7.30 23.01 -6.43
C ASN A 144 -5.84 23.07 -6.82
N ASP A 145 -5.34 22.04 -7.50
CA ASP A 145 -3.92 21.96 -7.85
C ASP A 145 -3.44 23.14 -8.72
N TRP A 146 -4.28 23.68 -9.63
CA TRP A 146 -3.90 24.81 -10.46
C TRP A 146 -3.66 26.08 -9.62
N GLU A 147 -4.68 26.59 -8.94
CA GLU A 147 -4.60 27.82 -8.15
C GLU A 147 -3.62 27.69 -6.98
N THR A 148 -3.62 26.55 -6.28
CA THR A 148 -2.65 26.35 -5.18
C THR A 148 -1.22 26.44 -5.68
N THR A 149 -0.92 25.94 -6.88
CA THR A 149 0.44 25.99 -7.42
C THR A 149 0.78 27.32 -8.07
N GLN A 150 -0.12 27.84 -8.90
CA GLN A 150 0.14 29.00 -9.74
C GLN A 150 0.01 30.32 -8.98
N ILE A 151 -1.02 30.46 -8.13
CA ILE A 151 -1.32 31.70 -7.43
C ILE A 151 -0.75 31.65 -6.01
N TRP A 152 -1.20 30.67 -5.21
CA TRP A 152 -0.96 30.68 -3.77
C TRP A 152 0.43 30.18 -3.40
N GLN A 153 1.00 29.29 -4.21
CA GLN A 153 2.16 28.46 -3.89
C GLN A 153 2.05 27.76 -2.53
N ASP A 154 0.83 27.44 -2.13
CA ASP A 154 0.38 26.80 -0.88
C ASP A 154 -1.14 26.59 -1.03
N MET A 155 -1.83 26.06 -0.01
CA MET A 155 -3.27 26.27 0.09
C MET A 155 -3.60 27.76 0.28
N SER A 156 -4.75 28.18 -0.23
CA SER A 156 -5.27 29.51 0.06
C SER A 156 -5.49 29.67 1.58
N PRO A 157 -5.41 30.89 2.11
CA PRO A 157 -5.67 31.13 3.53
C PRO A 157 -7.08 30.73 3.98
N GLU A 158 -8.06 30.86 3.10
CA GLU A 158 -9.43 30.39 3.33
C GLU A 158 -9.47 28.86 3.48
N ALA A 159 -8.82 28.11 2.57
CA ALA A 159 -8.74 26.66 2.64
C ALA A 159 -8.00 26.19 3.91
N TRP A 160 -6.88 26.85 4.27
CA TRP A 160 -6.18 26.58 5.53
C TRP A 160 -7.07 26.81 6.76
N ALA A 161 -7.79 27.93 6.80
CA ALA A 161 -8.66 28.26 7.91
C ALA A 161 -9.85 27.30 8.01
N TYR A 162 -10.40 26.87 6.87
CA TYR A 162 -11.45 25.86 6.81
C TYR A 162 -10.93 24.50 7.29
N ALA A 163 -9.78 24.03 6.79
CA ALA A 163 -9.19 22.75 7.16
C ALA A 163 -8.96 22.64 8.68
N LYS A 164 -8.50 23.72 9.32
CA LYS A 164 -8.35 23.78 10.78
C LYS A 164 -9.70 23.73 11.50
N ARG A 165 -10.65 24.60 11.14
CA ARG A 165 -11.96 24.71 11.82
C ARG A 165 -12.81 23.44 11.68
N ALA A 166 -12.82 22.81 10.51
CA ALA A 166 -13.57 21.58 10.26
C ALA A 166 -12.95 20.37 10.99
N GLY A 167 -11.68 20.45 11.40
CA GLY A 167 -10.97 19.43 12.18
C GLY A 167 -10.19 18.42 11.35
N PHE A 168 -9.74 18.80 10.14
CA PHE A 168 -8.93 17.94 9.28
C PHE A 168 -7.57 17.60 9.91
N LEU A 169 -7.01 18.44 10.79
CA LEU A 169 -5.68 18.20 11.39
C LEU A 169 -5.71 17.27 12.62
N GLY A 170 -6.91 16.83 13.05
CA GLY A 170 -7.11 16.03 14.26
C GLY A 170 -8.05 14.84 14.05
N MET A 171 -8.02 14.22 12.87
CA MET A 171 -8.88 13.09 12.53
C MET A 171 -8.63 11.87 13.43
N ILE A 172 -7.36 11.52 13.67
CA ILE A 172 -6.99 10.36 14.50
C ILE A 172 -7.04 10.63 16.01
N ILE A 173 -7.10 11.91 16.41
CA ILE A 173 -7.05 12.30 17.81
C ILE A 173 -8.39 11.92 18.48
N PRO A 174 -8.39 11.23 19.62
CA PRO A 174 -9.62 10.87 20.33
C PRO A 174 -10.49 12.08 20.69
N LYS A 175 -11.80 11.86 20.74
CA LYS A 175 -12.79 12.92 21.03
C LYS A 175 -12.61 13.55 22.41
N GLU A 176 -12.08 12.81 23.39
CA GLU A 176 -11.77 13.35 24.74
C GLU A 176 -10.73 14.48 24.69
N TYR A 177 -9.85 14.48 23.69
CA TYR A 177 -8.91 15.57 23.42
C TYR A 177 -9.45 16.57 22.38
N GLY A 178 -10.72 16.48 21.99
CA GLY A 178 -11.34 17.38 21.01
C GLY A 178 -11.03 17.06 19.53
N GLY A 179 -10.45 15.89 19.25
CA GLY A 179 -10.30 15.38 17.88
C GLY A 179 -11.56 14.68 17.35
N LYS A 180 -11.44 14.02 16.20
CA LYS A 180 -12.57 13.29 15.57
C LYS A 180 -12.65 11.81 15.98
N GLY A 181 -11.53 11.18 16.29
CA GLY A 181 -11.46 9.74 16.60
C GLY A 181 -11.86 8.85 15.42
N PHE A 182 -11.52 9.26 14.20
CA PHE A 182 -11.83 8.54 12.97
C PHE A 182 -10.98 7.28 12.81
N SER A 183 -11.57 6.27 12.18
CA SER A 183 -10.94 5.03 11.74
C SER A 183 -9.82 5.30 10.72
N ALA A 184 -8.91 4.33 10.60
CA ALA A 184 -7.90 4.30 9.54
C ALA A 184 -8.55 4.31 8.15
N TYR A 185 -9.69 3.64 7.99
CA TYR A 185 -10.45 3.68 6.74
C TYR A 185 -11.03 5.07 6.43
N ALA A 186 -11.59 5.78 7.41
CA ALA A 186 -12.06 7.15 7.22
C ALA A 186 -10.93 8.11 6.88
N HIS A 187 -9.79 8.02 7.59
CA HIS A 187 -8.58 8.76 7.23
C HIS A 187 -8.17 8.47 5.78
N SER A 188 -8.14 7.19 5.39
CA SER A 188 -7.82 6.77 4.02
C SER A 188 -8.77 7.38 2.98
N GLN A 189 -10.08 7.40 3.25
CA GLN A 189 -11.09 7.94 2.33
C GLN A 189 -10.99 9.46 2.19
N VAL A 190 -10.77 10.20 3.27
CA VAL A 190 -10.57 11.65 3.23
C VAL A 190 -9.35 12.02 2.39
N ILE A 191 -8.20 11.38 2.63
CA ILE A 191 -6.98 11.65 1.83
C ILE A 191 -7.18 11.28 0.37
N MET A 192 -7.84 10.16 0.08
CA MET A 192 -8.13 9.74 -1.28
C MET A 192 -9.02 10.77 -2.01
N LYS A 193 -10.10 11.23 -1.38
CA LYS A 193 -11.00 12.25 -1.97
C LYS A 193 -10.26 13.57 -2.19
N LEU A 194 -9.51 14.08 -1.22
CA LEU A 194 -8.70 15.30 -1.38
C LEU A 194 -7.68 15.17 -2.53
N SER A 195 -7.06 14.01 -2.67
CA SER A 195 -6.04 13.76 -3.70
C SER A 195 -6.60 13.66 -5.12
N THR A 196 -7.93 13.55 -5.28
CA THR A 196 -8.58 13.66 -6.59
C THR A 196 -8.64 15.10 -7.10
N ARG A 197 -8.27 16.07 -6.25
CA ARG A 197 -8.51 17.50 -6.48
C ARG A 197 -7.33 18.42 -6.18
N CYS A 198 -6.75 18.29 -4.98
CA CYS A 198 -5.66 19.15 -4.51
C CYS A 198 -4.66 18.37 -3.66
N SER A 199 -3.48 18.18 -4.22
CA SER A 199 -2.33 17.55 -3.58
C SER A 199 -1.83 18.30 -2.35
N ALA A 200 -1.82 19.63 -2.40
CA ALA A 200 -1.40 20.46 -1.27
C ALA A 200 -2.31 20.27 -0.05
N ALA A 201 -3.63 20.20 -0.28
CA ALA A 201 -4.60 19.88 0.75
C ALA A 201 -4.42 18.46 1.27
N ALA A 202 -4.33 17.48 0.38
CA ALA A 202 -4.13 16.08 0.77
C ALA A 202 -2.89 15.90 1.65
N VAL A 203 -1.73 16.44 1.25
CA VAL A 203 -0.49 16.31 2.04
C VAL A 203 -0.55 17.07 3.36
N SER A 204 -1.16 18.26 3.37
CA SER A 204 -1.28 19.08 4.58
C SER A 204 -2.21 18.47 5.62
N VAL A 205 -3.23 17.75 5.19
CA VAL A 205 -4.14 16.97 6.06
C VAL A 205 -3.51 15.64 6.47
N MET A 206 -2.77 14.99 5.58
CA MET A 206 -2.19 13.66 5.80
C MET A 206 -1.14 13.66 6.93
N VAL A 207 -0.21 14.61 6.95
CA VAL A 207 0.94 14.59 7.87
C VAL A 207 0.53 14.68 9.36
N PRO A 208 -0.37 15.58 9.78
CA PRO A 208 -0.81 15.64 11.18
C PRO A 208 -1.51 14.36 11.67
N ASN A 209 -2.05 13.56 10.75
CA ASN A 209 -2.82 12.35 11.01
C ASN A 209 -2.06 11.04 10.72
N SER A 210 -0.77 11.10 10.39
CA SER A 210 0.06 9.93 10.10
C SER A 210 1.27 9.87 11.04
N LEU A 211 2.50 9.91 10.51
CA LEU A 211 3.73 10.04 11.31
C LEU A 211 3.88 11.49 11.84
N GLY A 212 2.88 11.94 12.58
CA GLY A 212 2.88 13.20 13.30
C GLY A 212 3.13 13.02 14.80
N PRO A 213 3.43 14.10 15.52
CA PRO A 213 3.43 14.16 16.99
C PRO A 213 2.19 13.54 17.64
N ALA A 214 1.00 13.66 17.03
CA ALA A 214 -0.23 13.10 17.58
C ALA A 214 -0.15 11.58 17.77
N GLU A 215 0.21 10.83 16.73
CA GLU A 215 0.34 9.37 16.78
C GLU A 215 1.36 8.94 17.85
N LEU A 216 2.53 9.59 17.88
CA LEU A 216 3.56 9.29 18.87
C LEU A 216 3.10 9.58 20.31
N LEU A 217 2.35 10.67 20.51
CA LEU A 217 1.82 11.06 21.81
C LEU A 217 0.73 10.10 22.30
N LEU A 218 -0.11 9.58 21.40
CA LEU A 218 -1.16 8.63 21.76
C LEU A 218 -0.57 7.34 22.33
N HIS A 219 0.51 6.82 21.72
CA HIS A 219 1.14 5.57 22.15
C HIS A 219 2.16 5.74 23.27
N TYR A 220 2.94 6.82 23.26
CA TYR A 220 4.12 6.96 24.12
C TYR A 220 4.15 8.24 24.96
N GLY A 221 3.28 9.22 24.68
CA GLY A 221 3.25 10.48 25.42
C GLY A 221 2.90 10.30 26.88
N THR A 222 3.44 11.16 27.75
CA THR A 222 2.97 11.25 29.14
C THR A 222 1.59 11.90 29.18
N GLU A 223 0.83 11.69 30.26
CA GLU A 223 -0.49 12.33 30.42
C GLU A 223 -0.40 13.86 30.35
N ALA A 224 0.67 14.47 30.89
CA ALA A 224 0.90 15.90 30.77
C ALA A 224 1.10 16.34 29.31
N GLN A 225 1.88 15.58 28.52
CA GLN A 225 2.09 15.86 27.10
C GLN A 225 0.81 15.68 26.29
N LYS A 226 0.04 14.61 26.54
CA LYS A 226 -1.24 14.36 25.88
C LYS A 226 -2.23 15.49 26.13
N ASN A 227 -2.44 15.86 27.40
CA ASN A 227 -3.34 16.93 27.81
C ASN A 227 -2.93 18.31 27.26
N HIS A 228 -1.63 18.55 27.07
CA HIS A 228 -1.14 19.81 26.48
C HIS A 228 -1.27 19.83 24.96
N TYR A 229 -0.73 18.82 24.26
CA TYR A 229 -0.54 18.88 22.81
C TYR A 229 -1.75 18.38 22.02
N LEU A 230 -2.40 17.27 22.43
CA LEU A 230 -3.46 16.66 21.61
C LEU A 230 -4.64 17.61 21.35
N PRO A 231 -5.14 18.38 22.34
CA PRO A 231 -6.21 19.35 22.08
C PRO A 231 -5.80 20.49 21.15
N ARG A 232 -4.54 20.93 21.24
CA ARG A 232 -4.02 22.04 20.43
C ARG A 232 -3.76 21.60 18.98
N LEU A 233 -3.31 20.36 18.80
CA LEU A 233 -3.20 19.70 17.50
C LEU A 233 -4.59 19.51 16.86
N ALA A 234 -5.57 19.03 17.64
CA ALA A 234 -6.93 18.79 17.15
C ALA A 234 -7.62 20.05 16.62
N ARG A 235 -7.40 21.21 17.29
CA ARG A 235 -7.94 22.51 16.86
C ARG A 235 -7.09 23.21 15.78
N GLY A 236 -5.94 22.65 15.40
CA GLY A 236 -5.02 23.26 14.44
C GLY A 236 -4.33 24.55 14.94
N GLU A 237 -4.30 24.75 16.26
CA GLU A 237 -3.47 25.78 16.91
C GLU A 237 -1.99 25.41 16.77
N GLU A 238 -1.69 24.12 16.90
CA GLU A 238 -0.39 23.56 16.62
C GLU A 238 -0.39 22.91 15.23
N ILE A 239 0.50 23.36 14.35
CA ILE A 239 0.83 22.69 13.09
C ILE A 239 2.10 21.87 13.32
N PRO A 240 1.99 20.53 13.32
CA PRO A 240 3.14 19.69 13.55
C PRO A 240 3.97 19.45 12.29
N CYS A 241 5.26 19.17 12.49
CA CYS A 241 6.08 18.46 11.51
C CYS A 241 6.96 17.42 12.20
N PHE A 242 7.54 16.49 11.44
CA PHE A 242 8.45 15.48 11.97
C PHE A 242 9.80 15.46 11.23
N ALA A 243 10.86 15.79 11.96
CA ALA A 243 12.21 16.00 11.46
C ALA A 243 13.11 14.79 11.74
N LEU A 244 13.08 13.85 10.80
CA LEU A 244 13.91 12.64 10.81
C LEU A 244 15.08 12.76 9.82
N THR A 245 14.79 13.07 8.57
CA THR A 245 15.73 13.01 7.45
C THR A 245 16.83 14.06 7.54
N ASN A 246 18.08 13.61 7.36
CA ASN A 246 19.28 14.43 7.32
C ASN A 246 19.94 14.36 5.92
N ALA A 247 20.90 15.24 5.64
CA ALA A 247 21.76 15.17 4.46
C ALA A 247 22.48 13.82 4.33
N TYR A 248 22.91 13.25 5.46
CA TYR A 248 23.72 12.02 5.51
C TYR A 248 22.90 10.75 5.80
N ALA A 249 21.64 10.88 6.21
CA ALA A 249 20.77 9.76 6.59
C ALA A 249 19.34 9.96 6.08
N GLY A 250 18.92 9.07 5.18
CA GLY A 250 17.56 9.01 4.62
C GLY A 250 16.98 7.60 4.80
N SER A 251 17.25 6.71 3.85
CA SER A 251 16.90 5.29 3.95
C SER A 251 17.49 4.61 5.20
N ASP A 252 18.76 4.91 5.50
CA ASP A 252 19.42 4.50 6.75
C ASP A 252 19.12 5.50 7.88
N ALA A 253 17.86 5.55 8.29
CA ALA A 253 17.38 6.48 9.32
C ALA A 253 17.95 6.20 10.72
N ALA A 254 18.53 5.01 10.94
CA ALA A 254 19.19 4.67 12.19
C ALA A 254 20.57 5.37 12.33
N ALA A 255 21.16 5.81 11.22
CA ALA A 255 22.49 6.43 11.17
C ALA A 255 22.46 7.97 11.18
N ILE A 256 21.39 8.60 11.71
CA ILE A 256 21.31 10.06 11.79
C ILE A 256 22.49 10.66 12.57
N PRO A 257 23.13 11.73 12.05
CA PRO A 257 24.30 12.35 12.70
C PRO A 257 23.90 13.44 13.71
N ASP A 258 22.62 13.73 13.86
CA ASP A 258 22.10 14.74 14.79
C ASP A 258 22.29 14.25 16.23
N VAL A 259 23.11 14.93 17.03
CA VAL A 259 23.50 14.48 18.38
C VAL A 259 22.94 15.42 19.44
N GLY A 260 22.38 14.82 20.49
CA GLY A 260 22.00 15.49 21.73
C GLY A 260 22.86 15.01 22.89
N VAL A 261 23.68 15.91 23.44
CA VAL A 261 24.54 15.62 24.59
C VAL A 261 23.76 15.95 25.87
N VAL A 262 23.64 14.97 26.76
CA VAL A 262 23.00 15.16 28.06
C VAL A 262 23.73 16.24 28.85
N CYS A 263 22.98 17.19 29.41
CA CYS A 263 23.54 18.25 30.24
C CYS A 263 22.47 18.85 31.16
N ARG A 264 22.91 19.69 32.10
CA ARG A 264 22.04 20.61 32.84
C ARG A 264 21.94 21.94 32.11
N GLY A 265 20.76 22.54 32.13
CA GLY A 265 20.51 23.85 31.54
C GLY A 265 19.32 24.55 32.19
N MET A 266 19.25 25.86 31.98
CA MET A 266 18.13 26.68 32.46
C MET A 266 16.97 26.63 31.47
N HIS A 267 15.78 26.32 31.95
CA HIS A 267 14.51 26.44 31.23
C HIS A 267 13.45 27.02 32.17
N GLU A 268 12.72 28.04 31.72
CA GLU A 268 11.69 28.73 32.53
C GLU A 268 12.16 29.13 33.94
N GLY A 269 13.41 29.59 34.06
CA GLY A 269 13.99 30.03 35.33
C GLY A 269 14.37 28.91 36.30
N ARG A 270 14.34 27.64 35.86
CA ARG A 270 14.76 26.47 36.65
C ARG A 270 15.90 25.74 35.96
N GLU A 271 16.88 25.29 36.74
CA GLU A 271 17.90 24.38 36.24
C GLU A 271 17.30 22.97 36.18
N MET A 272 17.40 22.33 35.01
CA MET A 272 16.91 20.97 34.83
C MET A 272 17.81 20.18 33.89
N LEU A 273 17.59 18.86 33.88
CA LEU A 273 18.26 17.96 32.95
C LEU A 273 17.65 18.09 31.55
N GLY A 274 18.48 17.90 30.53
CA GLY A 274 18.05 17.95 29.15
C GLY A 274 19.19 17.61 28.21
N PHE A 275 19.11 18.09 26.98
CA PHE A 275 20.09 17.86 25.95
C PHE A 275 20.53 19.17 25.29
N ARG A 276 21.82 19.33 25.01
CA ARG A 276 22.29 20.30 24.01
C ARG A 276 22.32 19.60 22.66
N VAL A 277 21.46 20.03 21.76
CA VAL A 277 21.24 19.35 20.47
C VAL A 277 21.66 20.25 19.33
N THR A 278 22.43 19.67 18.41
CA THR A 278 22.76 20.26 17.12
C THR A 278 22.23 19.36 16.02
N TRP A 279 21.45 19.92 15.10
CA TRP A 279 20.83 19.18 14.01
C TRP A 279 20.71 19.99 12.73
N SER A 280 20.57 19.28 11.61
CA SER A 280 20.26 19.87 10.31
C SER A 280 19.43 18.89 9.48
N LYS A 281 18.15 19.20 9.33
CA LYS A 281 17.15 18.31 8.73
C LYS A 281 16.67 18.89 7.40
N ARG A 282 16.32 18.00 6.47
CA ARG A 282 15.86 18.36 5.13
C ARG A 282 14.61 17.59 4.73
N TYR A 283 13.89 18.12 3.74
CA TYR A 283 12.66 17.52 3.22
C TYR A 283 11.55 17.34 4.27
N ILE A 284 11.46 18.25 5.24
CA ILE A 284 10.49 18.14 6.32
C ILE A 284 9.18 18.81 5.89
N THR A 285 8.17 17.98 5.64
CA THR A 285 6.81 18.42 5.30
C THR A 285 6.19 19.17 6.47
N LEU A 286 5.47 20.25 6.17
CA LEU A 286 4.97 21.28 7.08
C LEU A 286 6.04 22.04 7.88
N GLY A 287 7.32 21.63 7.83
CA GLY A 287 8.44 22.26 8.55
C GLY A 287 8.54 23.79 8.43
N PRO A 288 8.34 24.41 7.25
CA PRO A 288 8.39 25.86 7.11
C PRO A 288 7.36 26.63 7.94
N ILE A 289 6.19 26.02 8.20
CA ILE A 289 5.06 26.66 8.89
C ILE A 289 4.72 25.98 10.22
N ALA A 290 5.55 25.03 10.66
CA ALA A 290 5.30 24.27 11.87
C ALA A 290 5.41 25.16 13.11
N THR A 291 4.54 24.92 14.08
CA THR A 291 4.57 25.56 15.40
C THR A 291 5.16 24.61 16.45
N VAL A 292 5.09 23.30 16.21
CA VAL A 292 5.77 22.24 16.98
C VAL A 292 6.55 21.31 16.06
N LEU A 293 7.82 21.09 16.41
CA LEU A 293 8.78 20.26 15.71
C LEU A 293 8.98 18.96 16.48
N GLY A 294 8.52 17.84 15.92
CA GLY A 294 9.00 16.52 16.34
C GLY A 294 10.42 16.31 15.82
N LEU A 295 11.40 16.07 16.69
CA LEU A 295 12.81 15.90 16.31
C LEU A 295 13.32 14.53 16.76
N ALA A 296 13.92 13.78 15.84
CA ALA A 296 14.71 12.60 16.16
C ALA A 296 16.21 12.95 16.16
N PHE A 297 16.91 12.60 17.25
CA PHE A 297 18.36 12.78 17.42
C PHE A 297 18.96 11.61 18.21
N ARG A 298 20.27 11.39 18.08
CA ARG A 298 21.02 10.40 18.87
C ARG A 298 21.43 11.01 20.21
N ALA A 299 20.91 10.45 21.30
CA ALA A 299 21.29 10.83 22.65
C ALA A 299 22.65 10.24 23.03
N VAL A 300 23.50 11.04 23.67
CA VAL A 300 24.78 10.62 24.25
C VAL A 300 24.93 11.20 25.65
N ASP A 301 25.40 10.39 26.60
CA ASP A 301 25.54 10.72 28.01
C ASP A 301 26.99 10.49 28.48
N PRO A 302 27.96 11.30 28.03
CA PRO A 302 29.38 11.07 28.34
C PRO A 302 29.68 11.12 29.84
N ASP A 303 28.90 11.92 30.58
CA ASP A 303 29.08 12.22 32.00
C ASP A 303 28.18 11.35 32.92
N GLY A 304 27.32 10.49 32.35
CA GLY A 304 26.46 9.58 33.10
C GLY A 304 25.38 10.27 33.94
N LEU A 305 24.82 11.38 33.44
CA LEU A 305 23.84 12.21 34.16
C LEU A 305 22.40 11.68 34.06
N LEU A 306 22.07 10.87 33.05
CA LEU A 306 20.76 10.22 32.86
C LEU A 306 20.79 8.77 33.31
N SER A 307 21.78 8.02 32.84
CA SER A 307 21.91 6.58 33.06
C SER A 307 23.38 6.15 32.99
N GLY A 308 23.68 4.92 33.42
CA GLY A 308 25.02 4.35 33.25
C GLY A 308 25.41 4.03 31.80
N ASP A 309 24.48 4.16 30.84
CA ASP A 309 24.72 3.96 29.41
C ASP A 309 25.12 5.28 28.74
N LYS A 310 26.32 5.29 28.15
CA LYS A 310 26.89 6.47 27.49
C LYS A 310 26.28 6.76 26.12
N GLU A 311 25.65 5.78 25.49
CA GLU A 311 25.01 5.93 24.18
C GLU A 311 23.58 5.37 24.19
N PRO A 312 22.63 6.03 24.89
CA PRO A 312 21.26 5.51 25.01
C PRO A 312 20.57 5.24 23.67
N GLY A 313 20.95 5.97 22.61
CA GLY A 313 20.45 5.75 21.24
C GLY A 313 19.49 6.85 20.76
N ILE A 314 18.69 6.53 19.75
CA ILE A 314 17.78 7.52 19.13
C ILE A 314 16.68 7.92 20.11
N THR A 315 16.44 9.22 20.23
CA THR A 315 15.44 9.83 21.11
C THR A 315 14.57 10.79 20.28
N CYS A 316 13.28 10.82 20.58
CA CYS A 316 12.31 11.73 19.93
C CYS A 316 11.83 12.79 20.93
N ALA A 317 11.82 14.06 20.54
CA ALA A 317 11.34 15.18 21.36
C ALA A 317 10.39 16.09 20.58
N LEU A 318 9.52 16.81 21.30
CA LEU A 318 8.64 17.84 20.74
C LEU A 318 9.14 19.23 21.16
N ILE A 319 9.46 20.05 20.17
CA ILE A 319 10.13 21.33 20.36
C ILE A 319 9.24 22.44 19.78
N PRO A 320 8.76 23.42 20.57
CA PRO A 320 8.14 24.62 20.04
C PRO A 320 9.08 25.33 19.05
N THR A 321 8.60 25.66 17.86
CA THR A 321 9.48 26.22 16.80
C THR A 321 9.92 27.65 17.07
N LYS A 322 9.30 28.33 18.03
CA LYS A 322 9.74 29.63 18.57
C LYS A 322 10.84 29.52 19.63
N HIS A 323 11.21 28.30 20.05
CA HIS A 323 12.24 28.10 21.06
C HIS A 323 13.60 28.64 20.58
N PRO A 324 14.37 29.37 21.40
CA PRO A 324 15.61 30.00 20.97
C PRO A 324 16.59 29.01 20.33
N GLY A 325 17.07 29.36 19.13
CA GLY A 325 18.02 28.55 18.37
C GLY A 325 17.39 27.54 17.39
N VAL A 326 16.05 27.36 17.40
CA VAL A 326 15.33 26.62 16.35
C VAL A 326 15.15 27.52 15.13
N ASN A 327 15.52 27.04 13.95
CA ASN A 327 15.40 27.78 12.70
C ASN A 327 14.55 27.01 11.68
N ILE A 328 13.52 27.66 11.16
CA ILE A 328 12.58 27.14 10.14
C ILE A 328 12.23 28.25 9.12
N GLY A 329 11.26 27.99 8.24
CA GLY A 329 10.65 28.99 7.34
C GLY A 329 11.14 28.94 5.89
N ARG A 330 12.33 28.38 5.64
CA ARG A 330 12.82 28.15 4.27
C ARG A 330 12.07 26.98 3.64
N ARG A 331 11.88 27.01 2.32
CA ARG A 331 11.17 25.96 1.57
C ARG A 331 12.08 25.23 0.58
N HIS A 332 11.85 23.93 0.43
CA HIS A 332 12.25 23.17 -0.76
C HIS A 332 11.13 23.23 -1.80
N TRP A 333 11.48 22.99 -3.06
CA TRP A 333 10.53 23.04 -4.18
C TRP A 333 10.47 21.67 -4.89
N PRO A 334 9.65 20.72 -4.41
CA PRO A 334 9.63 19.36 -4.95
C PRO A 334 8.78 19.26 -6.21
N LEU A 335 9.40 19.32 -7.40
CA LEU A 335 8.74 19.07 -8.69
C LEU A 335 7.47 19.90 -8.92
N ASN A 336 7.45 21.14 -8.42
CA ASN A 336 6.30 22.02 -8.46
C ASN A 336 5.07 21.59 -7.65
N ALA A 337 5.19 20.57 -6.79
CA ALA A 337 4.24 20.33 -5.72
C ALA A 337 4.48 21.36 -4.61
N VAL A 338 3.45 22.14 -4.28
CA VAL A 338 3.58 23.34 -3.44
C VAL A 338 3.15 23.15 -1.99
N PHE A 339 2.90 21.92 -1.54
CA PHE A 339 2.74 21.66 -0.11
C PHE A 339 3.97 22.17 0.66
N GLN A 340 3.77 22.60 1.90
CA GLN A 340 4.86 23.15 2.70
C GLN A 340 5.90 22.05 2.97
N ASN A 341 7.14 22.28 2.54
CA ASN A 341 8.26 21.38 2.74
C ASN A 341 9.53 22.21 2.85
N GLY A 342 10.41 21.91 3.81
CA GLY A 342 11.59 22.74 4.03
C GLY A 342 12.61 22.12 4.96
N PRO A 343 13.80 22.74 5.06
CA PRO A 343 14.79 22.37 6.06
C PRO A 343 14.46 23.01 7.43
N ASN A 344 15.00 22.41 8.48
CA ASN A 344 15.10 23.03 9.80
C ASN A 344 16.45 22.70 10.43
N TRP A 345 16.96 23.59 11.27
CA TRP A 345 18.25 23.40 11.92
C TRP A 345 18.33 24.12 13.25
N GLY A 346 19.26 23.66 14.08
CA GLY A 346 19.60 24.30 15.34
C GLY A 346 21.02 23.94 15.74
N LYS A 347 21.66 24.84 16.49
CA LYS A 347 23.01 24.66 17.00
C LYS A 347 23.00 24.88 18.50
N ASP A 348 23.47 23.88 19.23
CA ASP A 348 23.60 23.89 20.69
C ASP A 348 22.32 24.30 21.42
N VAL A 349 21.16 23.88 20.92
CA VAL A 349 19.86 24.24 21.50
C VAL A 349 19.61 23.38 22.73
N PHE A 350 19.25 24.00 23.85
CA PHE A 350 18.87 23.26 25.05
C PHE A 350 17.44 22.72 24.92
N ILE A 351 17.27 21.41 24.98
CA ILE A 351 15.99 20.70 24.96
C ILE A 351 15.76 20.10 26.34
N PRO A 352 14.77 20.59 27.11
CA PRO A 352 14.38 20.02 28.40
C PRO A 352 14.04 18.54 28.31
N ILE A 353 14.33 17.77 29.36
CA ILE A 353 14.01 16.33 29.40
C ILE A 353 12.50 16.06 29.28
N ASP A 354 11.65 16.98 29.76
CA ASP A 354 10.19 16.85 29.70
C ASP A 354 9.63 16.98 28.26
N TRP A 355 10.43 17.46 27.32
CA TRP A 355 10.07 17.54 25.90
C TRP A 355 10.34 16.23 25.16
N VAL A 356 11.12 15.30 25.74
CA VAL A 356 11.24 13.93 25.21
C VAL A 356 9.87 13.26 25.25
N ILE A 357 9.43 12.68 24.14
CA ILE A 357 8.13 12.02 24.06
C ILE A 357 8.12 10.84 25.05
N GLY A 358 7.20 10.88 26.02
CA GLY A 358 7.13 9.90 27.12
C GLY A 358 8.14 10.12 28.25
N GLY A 359 8.85 11.25 28.23
CA GLY A 359 9.77 11.68 29.28
C GLY A 359 11.09 10.90 29.33
N GLN A 360 11.80 11.04 30.46
CA GLN A 360 13.13 10.46 30.66
C GLN A 360 13.19 8.94 30.40
N ALA A 361 12.12 8.21 30.73
CA ALA A 361 12.07 6.75 30.55
C ALA A 361 12.12 6.29 29.09
N GLN A 362 11.86 7.20 28.13
CA GLN A 362 11.84 6.91 26.70
C GLN A 362 13.11 7.38 25.97
N VAL A 363 14.10 7.93 26.68
CA VAL A 363 15.41 8.22 26.09
C VAL A 363 16.01 6.92 25.53
N GLY A 364 16.47 6.97 24.28
CA GLY A 364 17.01 5.81 23.57
C GLY A 364 15.97 4.89 22.91
N ARG A 365 14.67 5.10 23.16
CA ARG A 365 13.58 4.27 22.60
C ARG A 365 12.95 4.83 21.32
N GLY A 366 13.46 5.95 20.82
CA GLY A 366 12.90 6.64 19.66
C GLY A 366 12.90 5.83 18.37
N TRP A 367 13.91 4.99 18.14
CA TRP A 367 13.95 4.13 16.93
C TRP A 367 12.76 3.17 16.86
N ARG A 368 12.45 2.51 17.99
CA ARG A 368 11.31 1.62 18.11
C ARG A 368 10.00 2.36 17.86
N MET A 369 9.81 3.54 18.47
CA MET A 369 8.62 4.37 18.25
C MET A 369 8.42 4.70 16.76
N LEU A 370 9.50 5.08 16.07
CA LEU A 370 9.47 5.38 14.64
C LEU A 370 9.08 4.16 13.81
N MET A 371 9.64 2.99 14.08
CA MET A 371 9.31 1.76 13.33
C MET A 371 7.85 1.34 13.54
N GLU A 372 7.31 1.46 14.75
CA GLU A 372 5.92 1.11 15.05
C GLU A 372 4.94 2.09 14.38
N CYS A 373 5.13 3.40 14.50
CA CYS A 373 4.20 4.41 13.95
C CYS A 373 4.32 4.58 12.42
N LEU A 374 5.51 4.38 11.83
CA LEU A 374 5.69 4.44 10.36
C LEU A 374 4.86 3.39 9.62
N ALA A 375 4.66 2.21 10.21
CA ALA A 375 3.92 1.13 9.56
C ALA A 375 2.45 1.49 9.31
N ALA A 376 1.78 2.08 10.31
CA ALA A 376 0.39 2.51 10.19
C ALA A 376 0.24 3.66 9.16
N GLY A 377 1.08 4.70 9.27
CA GLY A 377 1.10 5.81 8.32
C GLY A 377 1.30 5.36 6.87
N ARG A 378 2.23 4.42 6.64
CA ARG A 378 2.54 3.85 5.32
C ARG A 378 1.37 3.08 4.70
N ALA A 379 0.58 2.38 5.51
CA ALA A 379 -0.58 1.62 5.04
C ALA A 379 -1.73 2.52 4.54
N ILE A 380 -1.80 3.75 5.04
CA ILE A 380 -2.91 4.68 4.80
C ILE A 380 -2.49 5.79 3.82
N SER A 381 -1.46 6.56 4.16
CA SER A 381 -1.13 7.86 3.57
C SER A 381 -0.90 7.81 2.05
N LEU A 382 0.25 7.28 1.61
CA LEU A 382 0.62 7.22 0.20
C LEU A 382 -0.28 6.32 -0.66
N PRO A 383 -0.75 5.15 -0.18
CA PRO A 383 -1.73 4.36 -0.93
C PRO A 383 -3.01 5.14 -1.21
N SER A 384 -3.52 5.91 -0.24
CA SER A 384 -4.75 6.69 -0.41
C SER A 384 -4.59 7.81 -1.42
N SER A 385 -3.50 8.58 -1.31
CA SER A 385 -3.29 9.70 -2.22
C SER A 385 -3.08 9.26 -3.66
N ASN A 386 -2.39 8.13 -3.87
CA ASN A 386 -2.14 7.60 -5.21
C ASN A 386 -3.36 6.90 -5.82
N VAL A 387 -4.24 6.29 -5.00
CA VAL A 387 -5.57 5.87 -5.48
C VAL A 387 -6.40 7.09 -5.91
N GLY A 388 -6.40 8.18 -5.12
CA GLY A 388 -7.08 9.41 -5.49
C GLY A 388 -6.56 10.01 -6.81
N LEU A 389 -5.24 10.03 -6.98
CA LEU A 389 -4.57 10.45 -8.20
C LEU A 389 -4.98 9.60 -9.42
N SER A 390 -5.03 8.28 -9.25
CA SER A 390 -5.46 7.38 -10.31
C SER A 390 -6.96 7.47 -10.60
N LYS A 391 -7.80 7.79 -9.61
CA LYS A 391 -9.23 8.03 -9.83
C LYS A 391 -9.47 9.25 -10.71
N ILE A 392 -8.79 10.37 -10.47
CA ILE A 392 -8.94 11.54 -11.36
C ILE A 392 -8.39 11.26 -12.76
N ALA A 393 -7.27 10.56 -12.88
CA ALA A 393 -6.74 10.15 -14.18
C ALA A 393 -7.71 9.23 -14.94
N VAL A 394 -8.27 8.20 -14.29
CA VAL A 394 -9.25 7.28 -14.91
C VAL A 394 -10.56 7.98 -15.27
N ARG A 395 -11.11 8.80 -14.37
CA ARG A 395 -12.35 9.54 -14.58
C ARG A 395 -12.23 10.44 -15.81
N SER A 396 -11.25 11.33 -15.79
CA SER A 396 -11.11 12.36 -16.80
C SER A 396 -10.62 11.81 -18.13
N THR A 397 -9.69 10.85 -18.14
CA THR A 397 -9.22 10.22 -19.39
C THR A 397 -10.30 9.33 -20.01
N GLY A 398 -11.08 8.59 -19.22
CA GLY A 398 -12.19 7.80 -19.74
C GLY A 398 -13.27 8.68 -20.38
N ALA A 399 -13.64 9.78 -19.72
CA ALA A 399 -14.55 10.78 -20.28
C ALA A 399 -13.99 11.44 -21.55
N TYR A 400 -12.71 11.85 -21.51
CA TYR A 400 -12.02 12.43 -22.67
C TYR A 400 -11.97 11.46 -23.85
N ALA A 401 -11.70 10.17 -23.62
CA ALA A 401 -11.62 9.16 -24.67
C ALA A 401 -12.98 8.87 -25.33
N ALA A 402 -14.07 8.97 -24.56
CA ALA A 402 -15.43 8.82 -25.06
C ALA A 402 -15.87 10.02 -25.91
N VAL A 403 -15.49 11.25 -25.54
CA VAL A 403 -15.96 12.49 -26.18
C VAL A 403 -15.05 12.95 -27.32
N ARG A 404 -13.73 12.80 -27.19
CA ARG A 404 -12.76 13.28 -28.19
C ARG A 404 -12.85 12.42 -29.46
N ARG A 405 -13.09 13.06 -30.61
CA ARG A 405 -13.12 12.39 -31.92
C ARG A 405 -11.85 12.66 -32.73
N GLN A 406 -11.30 11.63 -33.35
CA GLN A 406 -10.30 11.69 -34.42
C GLN A 406 -10.65 10.68 -35.50
N PHE A 407 -10.36 10.99 -36.76
CA PHE A 407 -10.76 10.14 -37.89
C PHE A 407 -12.27 9.80 -37.90
N ARG A 408 -13.11 10.75 -37.45
CA ARG A 408 -14.59 10.66 -37.31
C ARG A 408 -15.09 9.63 -36.28
N THR A 409 -14.21 9.14 -35.41
CA THR A 409 -14.54 8.15 -34.39
C THR A 409 -14.09 8.65 -33.02
N PRO A 410 -14.84 8.39 -31.93
CA PRO A 410 -14.34 8.56 -30.58
C PRO A 410 -13.00 7.82 -30.41
N ILE A 411 -11.99 8.48 -29.85
CA ILE A 411 -10.64 7.89 -29.74
C ILE A 411 -10.64 6.61 -28.91
N GLY A 412 -11.59 6.51 -27.98
CA GLY A 412 -11.90 5.34 -27.18
C GLY A 412 -12.18 4.03 -27.89
N LYS A 413 -12.53 4.09 -29.18
CA LYS A 413 -12.83 2.92 -30.00
C LYS A 413 -11.60 2.38 -30.75
N PHE A 414 -10.45 3.04 -30.66
CA PHE A 414 -9.20 2.51 -31.20
C PHE A 414 -8.57 1.50 -30.23
N GLU A 415 -8.16 0.33 -30.74
CA GLU A 415 -7.62 -0.76 -29.91
C GLU A 415 -6.40 -0.34 -29.08
N GLY A 416 -5.51 0.49 -29.62
CA GLY A 416 -4.36 1.01 -28.86
C GLY A 416 -4.75 1.89 -27.66
N ILE A 417 -5.87 2.63 -27.76
CA ILE A 417 -6.43 3.39 -26.64
C ILE A 417 -7.13 2.45 -25.65
N GLN A 418 -7.85 1.45 -26.14
CA GLN A 418 -8.50 0.44 -25.29
C GLN A 418 -7.49 -0.37 -24.47
N GLU A 419 -6.32 -0.68 -25.03
CA GLU A 419 -5.25 -1.36 -24.31
C GLU A 419 -4.77 -0.55 -23.09
N ALA A 420 -4.50 0.75 -23.29
CA ALA A 420 -4.09 1.67 -22.24
C ALA A 420 -5.21 1.91 -21.22
N LEU A 421 -6.45 2.13 -21.65
CA LEU A 421 -7.61 2.23 -20.75
C LEU A 421 -7.81 0.94 -19.94
N GLY A 422 -7.67 -0.22 -20.57
CA GLY A 422 -7.73 -1.52 -19.91
C GLY A 422 -6.71 -1.64 -18.77
N ARG A 423 -5.46 -1.21 -19.01
CA ARG A 423 -4.44 -1.09 -17.97
C ARG A 423 -4.84 -0.14 -16.86
N MET A 424 -5.34 1.05 -17.20
CA MET A 424 -5.73 2.06 -16.22
C MET A 424 -6.84 1.54 -15.28
N GLY A 425 -7.93 1.02 -15.84
CA GLY A 425 -9.09 0.55 -15.06
C GLY A 425 -8.76 -0.64 -14.16
N GLY A 426 -8.09 -1.64 -14.71
CA GLY A 426 -7.72 -2.83 -13.93
C GLY A 426 -6.62 -2.56 -12.88
N ASN A 427 -5.67 -1.63 -13.14
CA ASN A 427 -4.76 -1.16 -12.10
C ASN A 427 -5.50 -0.43 -10.98
N LEU A 428 -6.40 0.50 -11.31
CA LEU A 428 -7.16 1.25 -10.32
C LEU A 428 -8.01 0.32 -9.42
N TYR A 429 -8.66 -0.68 -10.00
CA TYR A 429 -9.44 -1.66 -9.22
C TYR A 429 -8.55 -2.38 -8.19
N MET A 430 -7.37 -2.85 -8.62
CA MET A 430 -6.39 -3.52 -7.76
C MET A 430 -5.86 -2.59 -6.65
N MET A 431 -5.52 -1.36 -7.02
CA MET A 431 -4.98 -0.37 -6.10
C MET A 431 -5.98 -0.03 -4.99
N ASP A 432 -7.23 0.25 -5.36
CA ASP A 432 -8.27 0.59 -4.38
C ASP A 432 -8.61 -0.61 -3.48
N ALA A 433 -8.61 -1.84 -4.03
CA ALA A 433 -8.79 -3.05 -3.24
C ALA A 433 -7.66 -3.24 -2.20
N ALA A 434 -6.40 -3.05 -2.60
CA ALA A 434 -5.25 -3.18 -1.71
C ALA A 434 -5.24 -2.09 -0.61
N ARG A 435 -5.58 -0.84 -0.97
CA ARG A 435 -5.75 0.27 -0.02
C ARG A 435 -6.82 -0.05 1.02
N ARG A 436 -8.02 -0.46 0.58
CA ARG A 436 -9.14 -0.82 1.45
C ARG A 436 -8.77 -1.94 2.43
N LEU A 437 -8.14 -3.00 1.95
CA LEU A 437 -7.73 -4.13 2.79
C LEU A 437 -6.62 -3.74 3.79
N SER A 438 -5.69 -2.88 3.38
CA SER A 438 -4.61 -2.42 4.26
C SER A 438 -5.12 -1.51 5.37
N ALA A 439 -6.07 -0.61 5.07
CA ALA A 439 -6.71 0.23 6.08
C ALA A 439 -7.54 -0.62 7.06
N LEU A 440 -8.28 -1.61 6.57
CA LEU A 440 -9.02 -2.55 7.43
C LEU A 440 -8.09 -3.29 8.41
N ALA A 441 -6.89 -3.69 7.99
CA ALA A 441 -5.94 -4.34 8.88
C ALA A 441 -5.61 -3.46 10.09
N VAL A 442 -5.38 -2.15 9.87
CA VAL A 442 -5.12 -1.18 10.93
C VAL A 442 -6.34 -1.01 11.84
N ASP A 443 -7.56 -0.93 11.26
CA ASP A 443 -8.81 -0.82 12.03
C ASP A 443 -9.09 -2.05 12.90
N LEU A 444 -8.62 -3.23 12.49
CA LEU A 444 -8.68 -4.46 13.29
C LEU A 444 -7.63 -4.50 14.43
N GLY A 445 -6.83 -3.45 14.58
CA GLY A 445 -5.79 -3.33 15.61
C GLY A 445 -4.46 -4.00 15.23
N GLU A 446 -4.32 -4.47 13.98
CA GLU A 446 -3.04 -4.99 13.50
C GLU A 446 -2.04 -3.84 13.31
N LYS A 447 -0.75 -4.16 13.40
CA LYS A 447 0.37 -3.25 13.08
C LYS A 447 1.13 -3.81 11.87
N PRO A 448 0.55 -3.81 10.66
CA PRO A 448 0.92 -4.73 9.60
C PRO A 448 2.10 -4.20 8.75
N SER A 449 3.33 -4.33 9.26
CA SER A 449 4.53 -3.70 8.69
C SER A 449 4.83 -4.16 7.25
N VAL A 450 4.73 -5.45 6.96
CA VAL A 450 4.98 -6.02 5.62
C VAL A 450 3.88 -5.63 4.65
N ILE A 451 2.62 -5.74 5.06
CA ILE A 451 1.46 -5.37 4.22
C ILE A 451 1.49 -3.87 3.90
N SER A 452 1.83 -3.00 4.86
CA SER A 452 2.00 -1.57 4.62
C SER A 452 3.04 -1.29 3.53
N ALA A 453 4.14 -2.07 3.53
CA ALA A 453 5.19 -1.97 2.53
C ALA A 453 4.74 -2.49 1.15
N ILE A 454 3.97 -3.59 1.11
CA ILE A 454 3.35 -4.10 -0.13
C ILE A 454 2.41 -3.06 -0.72
N ALA A 455 1.51 -2.51 0.09
CA ALA A 455 0.55 -1.50 -0.33
C ALA A 455 1.26 -0.26 -0.87
N LYS A 456 2.19 0.31 -0.10
CA LYS A 456 2.94 1.50 -0.54
C LYS A 456 3.70 1.26 -1.83
N TYR A 457 4.44 0.16 -1.94
CA TYR A 457 5.23 -0.13 -3.13
C TYR A 457 4.34 -0.33 -4.36
N HIS A 458 3.39 -1.26 -4.31
CA HIS A 458 2.62 -1.64 -5.49
C HIS A 458 1.56 -0.62 -5.88
N VAL A 459 0.94 0.08 -4.93
CA VAL A 459 -0.05 1.12 -5.25
C VAL A 459 0.65 2.31 -5.93
N THR A 460 1.82 2.74 -5.43
CA THR A 460 2.53 3.89 -6.03
C THR A 460 3.17 3.57 -7.39
N GLU A 461 3.69 2.36 -7.60
CA GLU A 461 4.16 1.96 -8.94
C GLU A 461 3.01 1.83 -9.95
N ARG A 462 1.89 1.20 -9.57
CA ARG A 462 0.70 1.12 -10.45
C ARG A 462 0.10 2.48 -10.74
N ALA A 463 0.14 3.42 -9.79
CA ALA A 463 -0.28 4.80 -10.03
C ALA A 463 0.58 5.50 -11.10
N ARG A 464 1.90 5.25 -11.10
CA ARG A 464 2.79 5.74 -12.16
C ARG A 464 2.37 5.22 -13.52
N ASP A 465 2.07 3.92 -13.63
CA ASP A 465 1.61 3.31 -14.88
C ASP A 465 0.29 3.93 -15.35
N VAL A 466 -0.69 4.07 -14.44
CA VAL A 466 -2.00 4.68 -14.75
C VAL A 466 -1.85 6.13 -15.26
N VAL A 467 -1.01 6.94 -14.61
CA VAL A 467 -0.80 8.34 -15.01
C VAL A 467 -0.05 8.43 -16.33
N ASN A 468 0.94 7.55 -16.58
CA ASN A 468 1.64 7.50 -17.86
C ASN A 468 0.70 7.12 -19.01
N ASP A 469 -0.11 6.07 -18.83
CA ASP A 469 -1.13 5.67 -19.81
C ASP A 469 -2.13 6.81 -20.07
N ALA A 470 -2.52 7.54 -19.03
CA ALA A 470 -3.39 8.70 -19.15
C ALA A 470 -2.76 9.81 -19.99
N MET A 471 -1.47 10.12 -19.77
CA MET A 471 -0.73 11.12 -20.54
C MET A 471 -0.66 10.74 -22.02
N ASP A 472 -0.42 9.47 -22.33
CA ASP A 472 -0.35 8.96 -23.71
C ASP A 472 -1.72 9.09 -24.42
N ILE A 473 -2.83 8.81 -23.75
CA ILE A 473 -4.18 8.91 -24.32
C ILE A 473 -4.59 10.38 -24.54
N VAL A 474 -4.34 11.25 -23.54
CA VAL A 474 -4.78 12.65 -23.60
C VAL A 474 -3.90 13.48 -24.55
N GLY A 475 -2.63 13.11 -24.71
CA GLY A 475 -1.70 13.69 -25.67
C GLY A 475 -1.38 15.16 -25.36
N GLY A 476 -1.48 16.03 -26.38
CA GLY A 476 -1.11 17.44 -26.28
C GLY A 476 -1.78 18.19 -25.12
N LYS A 477 -3.07 17.93 -24.86
CA LYS A 477 -3.78 18.54 -23.72
C LYS A 477 -3.16 18.15 -22.38
N GLY A 478 -2.65 16.93 -22.25
CA GLY A 478 -2.08 16.41 -21.01
C GLY A 478 -0.77 17.12 -20.62
N ILE A 479 0.01 17.59 -21.60
CA ILE A 479 1.29 18.27 -21.37
C ILE A 479 1.18 19.80 -21.29
N CYS A 480 0.08 20.39 -21.76
CA CYS A 480 -0.16 21.83 -21.68
C CYS A 480 -0.79 22.20 -20.33
N MET A 481 -0.05 22.94 -19.51
CA MET A 481 -0.48 23.36 -18.17
C MET A 481 -1.60 24.40 -18.23
N GLY A 482 -2.59 24.30 -17.33
CA GLY A 482 -3.63 25.31 -17.15
C GLY A 482 -4.82 24.80 -16.32
N PRO A 483 -5.84 25.64 -16.07
CA PRO A 483 -7.05 25.26 -15.34
C PRO A 483 -7.80 24.06 -15.96
N ASN A 484 -7.76 23.88 -17.29
CA ASN A 484 -8.41 22.77 -17.98
C ASN A 484 -7.58 21.46 -17.97
N ASN A 485 -6.37 21.48 -17.42
CA ASN A 485 -5.49 20.31 -17.36
C ASN A 485 -5.70 19.52 -16.07
N PHE A 486 -6.04 18.24 -16.21
CA PHE A 486 -6.30 17.32 -15.09
C PHE A 486 -5.20 16.28 -14.84
N LEU A 487 -4.09 16.27 -15.59
CA LEU A 487 -3.04 15.23 -15.51
C LEU A 487 -1.64 15.72 -15.17
N ALA A 488 -1.23 16.89 -15.65
CA ALA A 488 0.16 17.30 -15.59
C ALA A 488 0.66 17.43 -14.13
N ARG A 489 -0.21 17.90 -13.23
CA ARG A 489 0.06 17.98 -11.79
C ARG A 489 0.21 16.59 -11.18
N ALA A 490 -0.61 15.64 -11.60
CA ALA A 490 -0.47 14.26 -11.20
C ALA A 490 0.86 13.66 -11.65
N TYR A 491 1.22 13.85 -12.93
CA TYR A 491 2.48 13.39 -13.50
C TYR A 491 3.71 13.94 -12.75
N GLN A 492 3.70 15.23 -12.40
CA GLN A 492 4.77 15.86 -11.62
C GLN A 492 4.92 15.30 -10.20
N GLN A 493 3.83 14.82 -9.60
CA GLN A 493 3.81 14.36 -8.21
C GLN A 493 4.13 12.87 -8.03
N VAL A 494 3.84 12.04 -9.03
CA VAL A 494 4.09 10.59 -8.99
C VAL A 494 5.51 10.23 -8.50
N PRO A 495 6.60 10.92 -8.92
CA PRO A 495 7.95 10.62 -8.44
C PRO A 495 8.16 10.85 -6.93
N ILE A 496 7.33 11.67 -6.28
CA ILE A 496 7.47 11.93 -4.84
C ILE A 496 7.04 10.70 -4.05
N ALA A 497 5.88 10.12 -4.37
CA ALA A 497 5.30 9.01 -3.62
C ALA A 497 6.15 7.73 -3.65
N ILE A 498 6.86 7.49 -4.74
CA ILE A 498 7.74 6.32 -4.90
C ILE A 498 9.03 6.45 -4.07
N THR A 499 9.41 7.68 -3.70
CA THR A 499 10.68 8.01 -3.02
C THR A 499 10.52 8.17 -1.51
N VAL A 500 9.44 8.81 -1.04
CA VAL A 500 9.24 9.10 0.39
C VAL A 500 8.65 7.92 1.16
N GLU A 501 8.64 8.01 2.50
CA GLU A 501 8.21 6.96 3.45
C GLU A 501 8.87 5.58 3.24
N GLY A 502 10.12 5.63 2.77
CA GLY A 502 10.89 4.47 2.34
C GLY A 502 10.82 4.31 0.84
N ALA A 503 11.94 4.59 0.16
CA ALA A 503 12.05 4.46 -1.28
C ALA A 503 11.64 3.05 -1.74
N ASN A 504 10.90 2.96 -2.83
CA ASN A 504 10.34 1.70 -3.33
C ASN A 504 11.39 0.58 -3.49
N ILE A 505 12.61 0.93 -3.91
CA ILE A 505 13.75 0.00 -4.02
C ILE A 505 14.09 -0.62 -2.66
N MET A 506 14.19 0.19 -1.61
CA MET A 506 14.49 -0.27 -0.25
C MET A 506 13.32 -1.06 0.33
N THR A 507 12.10 -0.55 0.19
CA THR A 507 10.87 -1.18 0.67
C THR A 507 10.72 -2.58 0.09
N ARG A 508 10.94 -2.73 -1.22
CA ARG A 508 10.88 -4.01 -1.92
C ARG A 508 11.92 -5.01 -1.42
N CYS A 509 13.19 -4.60 -1.31
CA CYS A 509 14.29 -5.53 -1.04
C CYS A 509 14.49 -5.85 0.45
N LEU A 510 14.27 -4.88 1.35
CA LEU A 510 14.57 -5.02 2.78
C LEU A 510 13.34 -5.30 3.64
N ILE A 511 12.20 -4.66 3.36
CA ILE A 511 11.02 -4.74 4.22
C ILE A 511 10.15 -5.93 3.82
N ILE A 512 9.64 -5.95 2.58
CA ILE A 512 8.62 -6.92 2.15
C ILE A 512 9.09 -8.37 2.36
N PHE A 513 10.32 -8.69 1.93
CA PHE A 513 10.85 -10.04 2.13
C PHE A 513 11.77 -10.16 3.35
N GLY A 514 12.70 -9.23 3.55
CA GLY A 514 13.73 -9.35 4.60
C GLY A 514 13.13 -9.46 6.00
N GLN A 515 12.20 -8.55 6.34
CA GLN A 515 11.43 -8.64 7.59
C GLN A 515 10.26 -9.63 7.45
N GLY A 516 9.65 -9.69 6.27
CA GLY A 516 8.50 -10.55 6.00
C GLY A 516 8.76 -12.03 6.24
N VAL A 517 9.84 -12.61 5.73
CA VAL A 517 10.09 -14.05 5.90
C VAL A 517 10.32 -14.43 7.34
N ILE A 518 11.18 -13.72 8.07
CA ILE A 518 11.48 -14.08 9.46
C ILE A 518 10.20 -14.04 10.30
N ARG A 519 9.34 -13.04 10.08
CA ARG A 519 8.11 -12.85 10.86
C ARG A 519 6.95 -13.72 10.40
N CYS A 520 6.73 -13.82 9.10
CA CYS A 520 5.61 -14.57 8.51
C CYS A 520 5.87 -16.08 8.51
N HIS A 521 7.13 -16.50 8.53
CA HIS A 521 7.46 -17.92 8.58
C HIS A 521 7.05 -18.50 9.95
N PRO A 522 6.23 -19.58 10.00
CA PRO A 522 5.66 -20.08 11.27
C PRO A 522 6.68 -20.54 12.33
N TYR A 523 7.88 -20.97 11.89
CA TYR A 523 8.91 -21.56 12.76
C TYR A 523 10.24 -20.78 12.88
N VAL A 524 10.74 -20.09 11.84
CA VAL A 524 12.08 -19.45 11.85
C VAL A 524 12.30 -18.52 13.04
N LEU A 525 11.41 -17.56 13.30
CA LEU A 525 11.56 -16.67 14.46
C LEU A 525 11.55 -17.44 15.78
N ARG A 526 10.69 -18.47 15.91
CA ARG A 526 10.63 -19.32 17.11
C ARG A 526 11.92 -20.11 17.33
N GLU A 527 12.52 -20.62 16.26
CA GLU A 527 13.83 -21.30 16.31
C GLU A 527 14.93 -20.33 16.75
N MET A 528 14.95 -19.11 16.19
CA MET A 528 15.91 -18.07 16.53
C MET A 528 15.79 -17.64 17.99
N THR A 529 14.58 -17.29 18.45
CA THR A 529 14.32 -16.90 19.83
C THR A 529 14.65 -18.01 20.81
N ALA A 530 14.28 -19.27 20.51
CA ALA A 530 14.61 -20.40 21.36
C ALA A 530 16.13 -20.60 21.46
N ALA A 531 16.86 -20.52 20.35
CA ALA A 531 18.29 -20.75 20.36
C ALA A 531 19.11 -19.63 21.03
N GLN A 532 18.59 -18.40 21.07
CA GLN A 532 19.15 -17.28 21.85
C GLN A 532 18.89 -17.38 23.35
N GLY A 533 17.91 -18.20 23.77
CA GLY A 533 17.61 -18.42 25.18
C GLY A 533 18.75 -19.11 25.94
N ALA A 534 18.74 -18.95 27.28
CA ALA A 534 19.70 -19.60 28.18
C ALA A 534 19.71 -21.14 27.99
N ASP A 535 20.82 -21.81 28.30
CA ASP A 535 20.92 -23.27 28.19
C ASP A 535 20.09 -23.97 29.28
N SER A 536 18.79 -24.11 29.00
CA SER A 536 17.78 -24.63 29.93
C SER A 536 16.93 -25.74 29.29
N PRO A 537 16.30 -26.61 30.10
CA PRO A 537 15.33 -27.58 29.62
C PRO A 537 14.14 -26.94 28.88
N GLU A 538 13.75 -25.72 29.24
CA GLU A 538 12.69 -24.93 28.59
C GLU A 538 13.10 -24.55 27.17
N THR A 539 14.31 -24.00 27.00
CA THR A 539 14.90 -23.67 25.71
C THR A 539 14.96 -24.89 24.79
N LEU A 540 15.44 -26.03 25.32
CA LEU A 540 15.52 -27.26 24.54
C LEU A 540 14.13 -27.76 24.10
N ARG A 541 13.11 -27.61 24.96
CA ARG A 541 11.71 -27.95 24.63
C ARG A 541 11.12 -27.04 23.56
N ALA A 542 11.37 -25.74 23.64
CA ALA A 542 10.89 -24.76 22.67
C ALA A 542 11.53 -24.97 21.30
N PHE A 543 12.86 -25.15 21.26
CA PHE A 543 13.59 -25.42 20.02
C PHE A 543 13.19 -26.77 19.40
N ASP A 544 13.01 -27.82 20.22
CA ASP A 544 12.49 -29.13 19.78
C ASP A 544 11.12 -29.01 19.10
N ALA A 545 10.20 -28.23 19.67
CA ALA A 545 8.88 -28.03 19.07
C ALA A 545 8.97 -27.25 17.75
N ALA A 546 9.82 -26.23 17.69
CA ALA A 546 10.00 -25.42 16.49
C ALA A 546 10.66 -26.22 15.36
N LEU A 547 11.78 -26.91 15.62
CA LEU A 547 12.55 -27.67 14.63
C LEU A 547 11.71 -28.77 13.96
N PHE A 548 11.02 -29.59 14.74
CA PHE A 548 10.22 -30.69 14.18
C PHE A 548 8.92 -30.20 13.54
N GLY A 549 8.36 -29.07 14.01
CA GLY A 549 7.26 -28.40 13.34
C GLY A 549 7.69 -27.83 11.97
N HIS A 550 8.86 -27.22 11.90
CA HIS A 550 9.46 -26.73 10.65
C HIS A 550 9.73 -27.88 9.67
N GLY A 551 10.27 -29.00 10.14
CA GLY A 551 10.45 -30.19 9.32
C GLY A 551 9.13 -30.73 8.73
N ALA A 552 8.07 -30.79 9.54
CA ALA A 552 6.74 -31.20 9.06
C ALA A 552 6.17 -30.20 8.05
N PHE A 553 6.36 -28.90 8.27
CA PHE A 553 5.95 -27.83 7.36
C PHE A 553 6.63 -27.93 5.99
N ILE A 554 7.96 -28.12 5.96
CA ILE A 554 8.73 -28.30 4.71
C ILE A 554 8.20 -29.54 3.98
N ALA A 555 8.03 -30.67 4.68
CA ALA A 555 7.54 -31.91 4.08
C ALA A 555 6.13 -31.74 3.51
N GLY A 556 5.23 -31.08 4.24
CA GLY A 556 3.87 -30.79 3.79
C GLY A 556 3.84 -29.89 2.57
N ASN A 557 4.62 -28.81 2.56
CA ASN A 557 4.72 -27.91 1.41
C ASN A 557 5.37 -28.57 0.20
N PHE A 558 6.37 -29.43 0.39
CA PHE A 558 6.96 -30.21 -0.70
C PHE A 558 5.92 -31.09 -1.39
N VAL A 559 5.14 -31.85 -0.62
CA VAL A 559 4.10 -32.72 -1.19
C VAL A 559 2.98 -31.92 -1.83
N ARG A 560 2.51 -30.85 -1.18
CA ARG A 560 1.50 -29.94 -1.76
C ARG A 560 1.99 -29.32 -3.07
N ALA A 561 3.25 -28.87 -3.13
CA ALA A 561 3.84 -28.27 -4.33
C ALA A 561 3.80 -29.27 -5.49
N PHE A 562 4.22 -30.52 -5.23
CA PHE A 562 4.19 -31.60 -6.21
C PHE A 562 2.76 -31.92 -6.70
N LEU A 563 1.78 -32.03 -5.79
CA LEU A 563 0.38 -32.28 -6.16
C LEU A 563 -0.24 -31.11 -6.95
N HIS A 564 0.03 -29.88 -6.53
CA HIS A 564 -0.39 -28.68 -7.25
C HIS A 564 0.29 -28.59 -8.63
N ALA A 565 1.55 -28.97 -8.74
CA ALA A 565 2.28 -29.00 -10.00
C ALA A 565 1.68 -29.99 -11.00
N LEU A 566 1.45 -31.24 -10.59
CA LEU A 566 0.87 -32.29 -11.44
C LEU A 566 -0.53 -31.95 -11.93
N SER A 567 -1.36 -31.32 -11.09
CA SER A 567 -2.75 -30.99 -11.43
C SER A 567 -2.93 -29.64 -12.13
N GLY A 568 -1.85 -28.86 -12.31
CA GLY A 568 -1.95 -27.45 -12.74
C GLY A 568 -2.66 -26.56 -11.70
N GLY A 569 -2.63 -26.95 -10.43
CA GLY A 569 -3.27 -26.27 -9.31
C GLY A 569 -4.77 -26.53 -9.20
N ARG A 570 -5.33 -27.54 -9.88
CA ARG A 570 -6.77 -27.85 -9.79
C ARG A 570 -7.19 -28.48 -8.48
N VAL A 571 -6.27 -29.17 -7.81
CA VAL A 571 -6.52 -29.80 -6.49
C VAL A 571 -6.20 -28.87 -5.33
N ALA A 572 -5.70 -27.66 -5.59
CA ALA A 572 -5.49 -26.67 -4.54
C ALA A 572 -6.86 -26.24 -3.96
N PRO A 573 -6.96 -26.00 -2.65
CA PRO A 573 -8.23 -25.64 -2.05
C PRO A 573 -8.72 -24.29 -2.57
N ALA A 574 -10.02 -24.09 -2.57
CA ALA A 574 -10.68 -22.80 -2.80
C ALA A 574 -11.88 -22.71 -1.86
N PRO A 575 -12.33 -21.50 -1.49
CA PRO A 575 -13.55 -21.35 -0.70
C PRO A 575 -14.74 -21.96 -1.44
N SER A 576 -15.52 -22.81 -0.77
CA SER A 576 -16.67 -23.50 -1.37
C SER A 576 -17.75 -22.55 -1.87
N HIS A 577 -17.86 -21.37 -1.24
CA HIS A 577 -18.84 -20.36 -1.57
C HIS A 577 -18.29 -19.26 -2.48
N ALA A 578 -17.01 -19.28 -2.88
CA ALA A 578 -16.45 -18.26 -3.75
C ALA A 578 -17.22 -18.16 -5.08
N ALA A 579 -17.23 -16.97 -5.68
CA ALA A 579 -17.76 -16.79 -7.03
C ALA A 579 -17.15 -17.83 -8.01
N PRO A 580 -17.95 -18.59 -8.78
CA PRO A 580 -17.45 -19.67 -9.63
C PRO A 580 -16.35 -19.22 -10.61
N GLU A 581 -16.52 -18.05 -11.21
CA GLU A 581 -15.57 -17.43 -12.14
C GLU A 581 -14.24 -17.01 -11.48
N MET A 582 -14.22 -16.84 -10.16
CA MET A 582 -13.04 -16.46 -9.39
C MET A 582 -12.34 -17.65 -8.72
N GLN A 583 -12.96 -18.83 -8.69
CA GLN A 583 -12.46 -20.01 -7.98
C GLN A 583 -11.01 -20.37 -8.35
N ARG A 584 -10.69 -20.30 -9.65
CA ARG A 584 -9.35 -20.60 -10.17
C ARG A 584 -8.26 -19.66 -9.64
N TYR A 585 -8.61 -18.44 -9.27
CA TYR A 585 -7.68 -17.46 -8.74
C TYR A 585 -7.28 -17.78 -7.29
N TYR A 586 -8.23 -18.20 -6.44
CA TYR A 586 -7.92 -18.71 -5.10
C TYR A 586 -6.96 -19.91 -5.16
N GLN A 587 -7.21 -20.83 -6.10
CA GLN A 587 -6.36 -22.01 -6.31
C GLN A 587 -4.96 -21.62 -6.80
N ALA A 588 -4.85 -20.59 -7.65
CA ALA A 588 -3.59 -20.06 -8.11
C ALA A 588 -2.78 -19.43 -6.97
N VAL A 589 -3.41 -18.63 -6.10
CA VAL A 589 -2.77 -18.07 -4.90
C VAL A 589 -2.29 -19.19 -3.98
N ASN A 590 -3.09 -20.23 -3.75
CA ASN A 590 -2.67 -21.37 -2.94
C ASN A 590 -1.44 -22.08 -3.51
N ARG A 591 -1.40 -22.26 -4.84
CA ARG A 591 -0.23 -22.82 -5.52
C ARG A 591 1.01 -21.94 -5.35
N PHE A 592 0.88 -20.62 -5.50
CA PHE A 592 1.99 -19.68 -5.26
C PHE A 592 2.42 -19.63 -3.81
N SER A 593 1.49 -19.76 -2.87
CA SER A 593 1.79 -19.81 -1.44
C SER A 593 2.67 -21.01 -1.12
N THR A 594 2.31 -22.20 -1.62
CA THR A 594 3.13 -23.40 -1.44
C THR A 594 4.50 -23.26 -2.12
N ALA A 595 4.53 -22.66 -3.32
CA ALA A 595 5.76 -22.38 -4.05
C ALA A 595 6.69 -21.45 -3.27
N LEU A 596 6.15 -20.35 -2.74
CA LEU A 596 6.89 -19.34 -1.99
C LEU A 596 7.47 -19.93 -0.71
N ALA A 597 6.69 -20.71 0.03
CA ALA A 597 7.16 -21.39 1.24
C ALA A 597 8.37 -22.29 0.93
N LEU A 598 8.23 -23.19 -0.05
CA LEU A 598 9.31 -24.09 -0.45
C LEU A 598 10.55 -23.36 -0.97
N LEU A 599 10.36 -22.34 -1.82
CA LEU A 599 11.46 -21.51 -2.33
C LEU A 599 12.18 -20.79 -1.20
N SER A 600 11.45 -20.25 -0.23
CA SER A 600 12.03 -19.53 0.90
C SER A 600 12.82 -20.47 1.81
N ASP A 601 12.28 -21.64 2.14
CA ASP A 601 12.96 -22.63 2.99
C ASP A 601 14.24 -23.14 2.34
N VAL A 602 14.18 -23.49 1.05
CA VAL A 602 15.36 -23.91 0.30
C VAL A 602 16.36 -22.76 0.15
N SER A 603 15.91 -21.53 -0.05
CA SER A 603 16.78 -20.35 -0.08
C SER A 603 17.50 -20.13 1.25
N MET A 604 16.78 -20.17 2.37
CA MET A 604 17.36 -20.03 3.71
C MET A 604 18.35 -21.16 4.01
N PHE A 605 18.00 -22.40 3.68
CA PHE A 605 18.87 -23.56 3.89
C PHE A 605 20.15 -23.51 3.05
N THR A 606 20.04 -23.16 1.77
CA THR A 606 21.18 -23.24 0.83
C THR A 606 22.06 -21.99 0.82
N LEU A 607 21.47 -20.81 1.06
CA LEU A 607 22.18 -19.53 1.01
C LEU A 607 22.56 -19.00 2.40
N GLY A 608 21.90 -19.47 3.46
CA GLY A 608 22.16 -19.07 4.85
C GLY A 608 22.16 -17.55 5.02
N GLY A 609 23.10 -17.04 5.82
CA GLY A 609 23.27 -15.60 6.06
C GLY A 609 23.59 -14.76 4.81
N THR A 610 23.99 -15.38 3.69
CA THR A 610 24.20 -14.63 2.43
C THR A 610 22.90 -14.21 1.75
N LEU A 611 21.77 -14.83 2.10
CA LEU A 611 20.45 -14.50 1.55
C LEU A 611 20.10 -13.02 1.76
N LYS A 612 20.38 -12.47 2.95
CA LYS A 612 20.15 -11.06 3.30
C LYS A 612 20.86 -10.09 2.35
N ARG A 613 22.00 -10.48 1.77
CA ARG A 613 22.79 -9.66 0.84
C ARG A 613 22.41 -9.85 -0.62
N ARG A 614 21.51 -10.80 -0.94
CA ARG A 614 21.06 -11.10 -2.31
C ARG A 614 19.73 -10.40 -2.59
N GLU A 615 19.76 -9.08 -2.56
CA GLU A 615 18.59 -8.20 -2.68
C GLU A 615 17.71 -8.49 -3.91
N SER A 616 18.32 -8.91 -5.03
CA SER A 616 17.57 -9.27 -6.24
C SER A 616 16.78 -10.59 -6.10
N ILE A 617 17.23 -11.53 -5.27
CA ILE A 617 16.49 -12.77 -5.01
C ILE A 617 15.42 -12.51 -3.95
N THR A 618 15.78 -11.86 -2.84
CA THR A 618 14.84 -11.53 -1.77
C THR A 618 13.72 -10.61 -2.26
N GLY A 619 14.06 -9.59 -3.07
CA GLY A 619 13.07 -8.70 -3.66
C GLY A 619 12.07 -9.45 -4.56
N ARG A 620 12.52 -10.43 -5.36
CA ARG A 620 11.61 -11.22 -6.21
C ARG A 620 10.73 -12.16 -5.39
N LEU A 621 11.25 -12.78 -4.33
CA LEU A 621 10.41 -13.55 -3.42
C LEU A 621 9.37 -12.67 -2.72
N GLY A 622 9.75 -11.44 -2.37
CA GLY A 622 8.83 -10.40 -1.88
C GLY A 622 7.78 -10.00 -2.91
N ASP A 623 8.13 -9.93 -4.20
CA ASP A 623 7.18 -9.66 -5.27
C ASP A 623 6.12 -10.78 -5.38
N ILE A 624 6.50 -12.06 -5.22
CA ILE A 624 5.54 -13.19 -5.21
C ILE A 624 4.53 -13.00 -4.07
N LEU A 625 5.02 -12.75 -2.84
CA LEU A 625 4.17 -12.48 -1.68
C LEU A 625 3.23 -11.29 -1.93
N SER A 626 3.79 -10.22 -2.49
CA SER A 626 3.05 -9.00 -2.79
C SER A 626 1.92 -9.23 -3.78
N GLN A 627 2.18 -9.92 -4.89
CA GLN A 627 1.14 -10.18 -5.88
C GLN A 627 0.04 -11.08 -5.32
N MET A 628 0.37 -12.06 -4.46
CA MET A 628 -0.66 -12.85 -3.76
C MET A 628 -1.53 -11.97 -2.85
N TYR A 629 -0.95 -11.02 -2.13
CA TYR A 629 -1.69 -10.06 -1.31
C TYR A 629 -2.62 -9.18 -2.15
N LEU A 630 -2.13 -8.66 -3.28
CA LEU A 630 -2.92 -7.87 -4.23
C LEU A 630 -4.10 -8.68 -4.78
N ILE A 631 -3.86 -9.91 -5.25
CA ILE A 631 -4.91 -10.81 -5.74
C ILE A 631 -5.94 -11.07 -4.63
N SER A 632 -5.49 -11.37 -3.42
CA SER A 632 -6.37 -11.57 -2.26
C SER A 632 -7.24 -10.35 -1.97
N SER A 633 -6.67 -9.15 -2.13
CA SER A 633 -7.38 -7.88 -1.94
C SER A 633 -8.48 -7.69 -2.97
N ALA A 634 -8.18 -7.90 -4.26
CA ALA A 634 -9.17 -7.78 -5.34
C ALA A 634 -10.30 -8.80 -5.18
N LEU A 635 -9.96 -10.05 -4.85
CA LEU A 635 -10.95 -11.11 -4.60
C LEU A 635 -11.83 -10.80 -3.39
N LYS A 636 -11.24 -10.35 -2.28
CA LYS A 636 -12.00 -9.95 -1.08
C LYS A 636 -12.92 -8.76 -1.38
N ARG A 637 -12.44 -7.73 -2.09
CA ARG A 637 -13.27 -6.60 -2.49
C ARG A 637 -14.51 -7.05 -3.27
N PHE A 638 -14.32 -7.91 -4.28
CA PHE A 638 -15.41 -8.44 -5.09
C PHE A 638 -16.46 -9.20 -4.26
N GLU A 639 -16.00 -9.99 -3.28
CA GLU A 639 -16.87 -10.70 -2.34
C GLU A 639 -17.61 -9.74 -1.39
N ASP A 640 -16.90 -8.77 -0.81
CA ASP A 640 -17.45 -7.78 0.13
C ASP A 640 -18.49 -6.85 -0.53
N GLU A 641 -18.33 -6.55 -1.82
CA GLU A 641 -19.24 -5.72 -2.61
C GLU A 641 -20.43 -6.53 -3.19
N GLY A 642 -20.55 -7.82 -2.86
CA GLY A 642 -21.69 -8.65 -3.25
C GLY A 642 -21.59 -9.28 -4.64
N ARG A 643 -20.37 -9.43 -5.18
CA ARG A 643 -20.07 -10.06 -6.48
C ARG A 643 -20.79 -9.40 -7.66
N PRO A 644 -20.68 -8.08 -7.84
CA PRO A 644 -21.32 -7.41 -8.97
C PRO A 644 -20.73 -7.92 -10.28
N VAL A 645 -21.53 -8.63 -11.08
CA VAL A 645 -21.11 -9.25 -12.36
C VAL A 645 -20.44 -8.23 -13.29
N GLU A 646 -20.90 -6.99 -13.24
CA GLU A 646 -20.43 -5.84 -14.00
C GLU A 646 -18.94 -5.52 -13.74
N ASP A 647 -18.45 -5.83 -12.54
CA ASP A 647 -17.07 -5.54 -12.14
C ASP A 647 -16.12 -6.68 -12.51
N ALA A 648 -16.65 -7.86 -12.90
CA ALA A 648 -15.85 -9.03 -13.19
C ALA A 648 -14.73 -8.77 -14.23
N PRO A 649 -14.92 -7.98 -15.31
CA PRO A 649 -13.83 -7.65 -16.23
C PRO A 649 -12.65 -6.94 -15.55
N LEU A 650 -12.94 -6.01 -14.63
CA LEU A 650 -11.91 -5.32 -13.84
C LEU A 650 -11.15 -6.32 -12.97
N VAL A 651 -11.86 -7.17 -12.22
CA VAL A 651 -11.25 -8.20 -11.36
C VAL A 651 -10.39 -9.16 -12.17
N HIS A 652 -10.92 -9.69 -13.28
CA HIS A 652 -10.20 -10.61 -14.16
C HIS A 652 -8.92 -9.98 -14.70
N TRP A 653 -8.98 -8.72 -15.15
CA TRP A 653 -7.82 -8.02 -15.66
C TRP A 653 -6.76 -7.86 -14.56
N SER A 654 -7.17 -7.33 -13.40
CA SER A 654 -6.30 -7.07 -12.24
C SER A 654 -5.59 -8.34 -11.79
N VAL A 655 -6.33 -9.44 -11.64
CA VAL A 655 -5.82 -10.70 -11.12
C VAL A 655 -4.93 -11.42 -12.15
N GLN A 656 -5.28 -11.40 -13.44
CA GLN A 656 -4.44 -12.00 -14.49
C GLN A 656 -3.08 -11.30 -14.61
N ASP A 657 -3.06 -9.96 -14.58
CA ASP A 657 -1.81 -9.18 -14.55
C ASP A 657 -0.95 -9.54 -13.32
N ALA A 658 -1.54 -9.58 -12.14
CA ALA A 658 -0.83 -9.92 -10.90
C ALA A 658 -0.30 -11.37 -10.89
N LEU A 659 -1.05 -12.33 -11.45
CA LEU A 659 -0.61 -13.72 -11.57
C LEU A 659 0.60 -13.89 -12.49
N VAL A 660 0.62 -13.15 -13.61
CA VAL A 660 1.79 -13.13 -14.51
C VAL A 660 2.99 -12.54 -13.79
N LYS A 661 2.83 -11.38 -13.12
CA LYS A 661 3.91 -10.75 -12.35
C LYS A 661 4.44 -11.66 -11.22
N ALA A 662 3.55 -12.40 -10.55
CA ALA A 662 3.95 -13.38 -9.54
C ALA A 662 4.78 -14.52 -10.14
N HIS A 663 4.37 -15.00 -11.32
CA HIS A 663 5.11 -16.03 -12.03
C HIS A 663 6.47 -15.54 -12.53
N ASP A 664 6.53 -14.35 -13.13
CA ASP A 664 7.77 -13.75 -13.62
C ASP A 664 8.79 -13.53 -12.48
N ALA A 665 8.30 -13.13 -11.30
CA ALA A 665 9.14 -13.02 -10.10
C ALA A 665 9.68 -14.39 -9.67
N LEU A 666 8.83 -15.42 -9.62
CA LEU A 666 9.22 -16.80 -9.31
C LEU A 666 10.24 -17.35 -10.30
N ASP A 667 9.99 -17.18 -11.60
CA ASP A 667 10.89 -17.59 -12.65
C ASP A 667 12.20 -16.83 -12.58
N GLY A 668 12.16 -15.54 -12.25
CA GLY A 668 13.34 -14.73 -11.99
C GLY A 668 14.17 -15.22 -10.80
N VAL A 669 13.55 -15.74 -9.73
CA VAL A 669 14.27 -16.39 -8.62
C VAL A 669 14.99 -17.63 -9.13
N LEU A 670 14.29 -18.53 -9.80
CA LEU A 670 14.86 -19.79 -10.30
C LEU A 670 15.95 -19.56 -11.35
N ALA A 671 15.74 -18.62 -12.27
CA ALA A 671 16.68 -18.26 -13.33
C ALA A 671 17.95 -17.59 -12.79
N ASN A 672 17.93 -17.05 -11.57
CA ASN A 672 19.09 -16.40 -10.93
C ASN A 672 19.54 -17.13 -9.66
N PHE A 673 19.00 -18.32 -9.40
CA PHE A 673 19.36 -19.09 -8.22
C PHE A 673 20.80 -19.59 -8.34
N PRO A 674 21.67 -19.41 -7.32
CA PRO A 674 23.09 -19.72 -7.43
C PRO A 674 23.39 -21.19 -7.79
N ASN A 675 22.61 -22.13 -7.24
CA ASN A 675 22.75 -23.54 -7.55
C ASN A 675 21.76 -23.96 -8.65
N ARG A 676 22.27 -24.20 -9.86
CA ARG A 676 21.47 -24.56 -11.04
C ARG A 676 20.76 -25.91 -10.92
N GLY A 677 21.36 -26.89 -10.24
CA GLY A 677 20.72 -28.19 -10.00
C GLY A 677 19.51 -28.06 -9.10
N ILE A 678 19.63 -27.31 -8.00
CA ILE A 678 18.53 -27.02 -7.08
C ILE A 678 17.43 -26.21 -7.80
N ALA A 679 17.81 -25.22 -8.61
CA ALA A 679 16.86 -24.45 -9.41
C ALA A 679 16.05 -25.33 -10.38
N GLY A 680 16.72 -26.26 -11.08
CA GLY A 680 16.07 -27.22 -11.98
C GLY A 680 15.09 -28.15 -11.26
N LEU A 681 15.49 -28.67 -10.10
CA LEU A 681 14.63 -29.49 -9.25
C LEU A 681 13.39 -28.71 -8.78
N LEU A 682 13.58 -27.49 -8.25
CA LEU A 682 12.48 -26.64 -7.80
C LEU A 682 11.54 -26.27 -8.95
N ARG A 683 12.08 -25.98 -10.14
CA ARG A 683 11.28 -25.73 -11.34
C ARG A 683 10.39 -26.92 -11.68
N ALA A 684 10.95 -28.13 -11.69
CA ALA A 684 10.19 -29.35 -11.94
C ALA A 684 9.14 -29.64 -10.85
N LEU A 685 9.42 -29.30 -9.59
CA LEU A 685 8.51 -29.54 -8.47
C LEU A 685 7.34 -28.56 -8.39
N ILE A 686 7.52 -27.32 -8.84
CA ILE A 686 6.53 -26.26 -8.65
C ILE A 686 5.77 -25.95 -9.96
N PHE A 687 6.48 -25.84 -11.08
CA PHE A 687 5.93 -25.51 -12.41
C PHE A 687 6.60 -26.36 -13.52
N PRO A 688 6.37 -27.69 -13.56
CA PRO A 688 7.02 -28.59 -14.52
C PRO A 688 6.68 -28.28 -15.98
N PHE A 689 5.48 -27.74 -16.24
CA PHE A 689 4.99 -27.42 -17.58
C PHE A 689 5.12 -25.93 -17.94
N GLY A 690 5.86 -25.14 -17.14
CA GLY A 690 5.96 -23.69 -17.29
C GLY A 690 4.74 -22.92 -16.77
N SER A 691 4.62 -21.65 -17.16
CA SER A 691 3.53 -20.76 -16.74
C SER A 691 2.18 -21.19 -17.34
N PRO A 692 1.16 -21.48 -16.53
CA PRO A 692 -0.21 -21.62 -17.02
C PRO A 692 -0.94 -20.27 -17.11
N TYR A 693 -0.32 -19.18 -16.64
CA TYR A 693 -0.96 -17.86 -16.51
C TYR A 693 -0.68 -17.03 -17.76
N ARG A 694 -1.69 -16.30 -18.23
CA ARG A 694 -1.63 -15.46 -19.42
C ARG A 694 -1.87 -14.02 -19.03
N LYS A 695 -1.27 -13.10 -19.80
CA LYS A 695 -1.59 -11.68 -19.72
C LYS A 695 -3.09 -11.49 -20.04
N PRO A 696 -3.72 -10.44 -19.51
CA PRO A 696 -5.07 -10.05 -19.92
C PRO A 696 -5.15 -9.99 -21.45
N SER A 697 -6.22 -10.53 -22.04
CA SER A 697 -6.43 -10.49 -23.48
C SER A 697 -6.88 -9.11 -23.94
N ASP A 698 -6.66 -8.81 -25.22
CA ASP A 698 -7.13 -7.55 -25.83
C ASP A 698 -8.66 -7.40 -25.70
N ALA A 699 -9.40 -8.50 -25.84
CA ALA A 699 -10.85 -8.51 -25.63
C ALA A 699 -11.25 -8.15 -24.18
N LEU A 700 -10.47 -8.60 -23.18
CA LEU A 700 -10.71 -8.24 -21.78
C LEU A 700 -10.32 -6.78 -21.51
N ALA A 701 -9.22 -6.31 -22.10
CA ALA A 701 -8.83 -4.90 -22.03
C ALA A 701 -9.91 -4.00 -22.66
N ALA A 702 -10.47 -4.39 -23.81
CA ALA A 702 -11.57 -3.70 -24.47
C ALA A 702 -12.84 -3.67 -23.61
N GLN A 703 -13.17 -4.75 -22.89
CA GLN A 703 -14.30 -4.74 -21.94
C GLN A 703 -14.07 -3.74 -20.80
N VAL A 704 -12.88 -3.72 -20.20
CA VAL A 704 -12.53 -2.75 -19.16
C VAL A 704 -12.57 -1.32 -19.71
N ALA A 705 -12.03 -1.10 -20.90
CA ALA A 705 -12.06 0.19 -21.58
C ALA A 705 -13.49 0.66 -21.86
N GLU A 706 -14.40 -0.23 -22.27
CA GLU A 706 -15.81 0.10 -22.47
C GLU A 706 -16.49 0.48 -21.15
N LEU A 707 -16.20 -0.24 -20.05
CA LEU A 707 -16.72 0.11 -18.72
C LEU A 707 -16.28 1.52 -18.29
N MET A 708 -15.04 1.92 -18.60
CA MET A 708 -14.54 3.27 -18.28
C MET A 708 -15.18 4.38 -19.13
N GLN A 709 -15.72 4.01 -20.30
CA GLN A 709 -16.19 4.92 -21.34
C GLN A 709 -17.70 4.87 -21.55
N THR A 710 -18.42 4.19 -20.67
CA THR A 710 -19.87 4.11 -20.71
C THR A 710 -20.43 4.43 -19.32
N PRO A 711 -21.39 5.35 -19.19
CA PRO A 711 -22.07 5.59 -17.92
C PRO A 711 -22.68 4.30 -17.38
N GLY A 712 -22.39 3.97 -16.13
CA GLY A 712 -22.84 2.73 -15.54
C GLY A 712 -22.30 2.51 -14.14
N THR A 713 -22.99 1.64 -13.40
CA THR A 713 -22.74 1.32 -11.99
C THR A 713 -21.33 0.76 -11.74
N ALA A 714 -20.75 0.01 -12.67
CA ALA A 714 -19.37 -0.47 -12.56
C ALA A 714 -18.35 0.69 -12.54
N ARG A 715 -18.51 1.67 -13.44
CA ARG A 715 -17.67 2.88 -13.47
C ARG A 715 -17.88 3.72 -12.21
N ASP A 716 -19.12 3.87 -11.78
CA ASP A 716 -19.46 4.62 -10.57
C ASP A 716 -18.84 3.99 -9.33
N ARG A 717 -18.83 2.66 -9.20
CA ARG A 717 -18.12 1.94 -8.12
C ARG A 717 -16.61 2.05 -8.22
N LEU A 718 -16.05 1.99 -9.43
CA LEU A 718 -14.60 2.16 -9.65
C LEU A 718 -14.14 3.56 -9.22
N LEU A 719 -14.97 4.58 -9.45
CA LEU A 719 -14.71 5.98 -9.14
C LEU A 719 -15.36 6.47 -7.84
N ALA A 720 -16.01 5.59 -7.07
CA ALA A 720 -16.76 5.95 -5.89
C ALA A 720 -15.93 6.77 -4.89
N ASP A 721 -16.58 7.65 -4.14
CA ASP A 721 -15.97 8.50 -3.12
C ASP A 721 -14.92 9.52 -3.63
N SER A 722 -14.69 9.63 -4.95
CA SER A 722 -13.85 10.70 -5.52
C SER A 722 -14.65 11.98 -5.75
N TYR A 723 -13.99 13.13 -5.59
CA TYR A 723 -14.58 14.43 -5.81
C TYR A 723 -14.83 14.66 -7.31
N CYS A 724 -15.98 15.25 -7.64
CA CYS A 724 -16.32 15.64 -9.00
C CYS A 724 -16.90 17.06 -8.96
N PRO A 725 -16.16 18.08 -9.42
CA PRO A 725 -16.68 19.43 -9.43
C PRO A 725 -17.85 19.56 -10.41
N THR A 726 -18.61 20.64 -10.22
CA THR A 726 -19.52 21.16 -11.24
C THR A 726 -18.78 22.15 -12.15
N PRO A 727 -19.25 22.40 -13.39
CA PRO A 727 -18.53 23.27 -14.33
C PRO A 727 -18.40 24.73 -13.87
N ASP A 728 -19.25 25.19 -12.95
CA ASP A 728 -19.15 26.50 -12.30
C ASP A 728 -18.04 26.58 -11.24
N ILE A 729 -17.64 25.44 -10.69
CA ILE A 729 -16.55 25.36 -9.71
C ILE A 729 -15.20 25.15 -10.41
N ASP A 730 -15.14 24.23 -11.37
CA ASP A 730 -13.89 23.93 -12.05
C ASP A 730 -14.05 23.41 -13.49
N PRO A 731 -13.23 23.90 -14.45
CA PRO A 731 -13.27 23.44 -15.83
C PRO A 731 -12.98 21.94 -16.04
N ILE A 732 -12.28 21.26 -15.14
CA ILE A 732 -12.05 19.80 -15.27
C ILE A 732 -13.36 19.00 -15.27
N ALA A 733 -14.46 19.58 -14.77
CA ALA A 733 -15.79 18.97 -14.79
C ALA A 733 -16.35 18.78 -16.20
N TYR A 734 -16.00 19.65 -17.16
CA TYR A 734 -16.66 19.67 -18.48
C TYR A 734 -16.60 18.33 -19.20
N GLY A 735 -15.49 17.60 -19.10
CA GLY A 735 -15.36 16.27 -19.69
C GLY A 735 -16.37 15.26 -19.15
N GLU A 736 -16.55 15.21 -17.84
CA GLU A 736 -17.50 14.30 -17.19
C GLU A 736 -18.95 14.66 -17.50
N TRP A 737 -19.25 15.95 -17.65
CA TRP A 737 -20.60 16.41 -17.99
C TRP A 737 -20.95 16.15 -19.46
N ALA A 738 -20.01 16.34 -20.39
CA ALA A 738 -20.16 15.89 -21.78
C ALA A 738 -20.38 14.37 -21.84
N PHE A 739 -19.57 13.61 -21.11
CA PHE A 739 -19.66 12.15 -21.01
C PHE A 739 -21.04 11.66 -20.56
N ARG A 740 -21.66 12.30 -19.56
CA ARG A 740 -23.00 11.94 -19.08
C ARG A 740 -24.10 12.13 -20.14
N LEU A 741 -23.91 13.08 -21.07
CA LEU A 741 -24.85 13.31 -22.16
C LEU A 741 -24.64 12.33 -23.32
N GLN A 742 -23.49 11.66 -23.40
CA GLN A 742 -23.11 10.77 -24.51
C GLN A 742 -24.19 9.74 -24.89
N PRO A 743 -24.83 9.00 -23.95
CA PRO A 743 -25.82 8.00 -24.35
C PRO A 743 -27.05 8.60 -25.05
N ALA A 744 -27.48 9.79 -24.64
CA ALA A 744 -28.58 10.50 -25.28
C ALA A 744 -28.17 10.99 -26.67
N VAL A 745 -26.96 11.55 -26.79
CA VAL A 745 -26.40 12.00 -28.07
C VAL A 745 -26.25 10.85 -29.06
N ASP A 746 -25.71 9.70 -28.62
CA ASP A 746 -25.55 8.51 -29.45
C ASP A 746 -26.90 7.98 -29.95
N ALA A 747 -27.94 7.99 -29.11
CA ALA A 747 -29.28 7.59 -29.51
C ALA A 747 -29.86 8.51 -30.61
N ILE A 748 -29.65 9.82 -30.48
CA ILE A 748 -30.08 10.80 -31.48
C ILE A 748 -29.27 10.63 -32.78
N GLU A 749 -27.93 10.51 -32.70
CA GLU A 749 -27.07 10.29 -33.87
C GLU A 749 -27.46 9.02 -34.64
N GLN A 750 -27.74 7.91 -33.95
CA GLN A 750 -28.19 6.68 -34.60
C GLN A 750 -29.55 6.83 -35.26
N ARG A 751 -30.48 7.55 -34.63
CA ARG A 751 -31.80 7.85 -35.20
C ARG A 751 -31.72 8.71 -36.45
N LEU A 752 -30.79 9.66 -36.50
CA LEU A 752 -30.58 10.56 -37.64
C LEU A 752 -29.71 9.95 -38.76
N LYS A 753 -29.00 8.86 -38.49
CA LYS A 753 -28.10 8.20 -39.45
C LYS A 753 -28.74 7.85 -40.80
N PRO A 754 -30.00 7.34 -40.90
CA PRO A 754 -30.65 7.11 -42.18
C PRO A 754 -30.91 8.41 -42.95
N VAL A 755 -31.34 9.47 -42.25
CA VAL A 755 -31.65 10.79 -42.83
C VAL A 755 -30.39 11.45 -43.41
N VAL A 756 -29.26 11.28 -42.72
CA VAL A 756 -27.94 11.70 -43.21
C VAL A 756 -27.53 10.90 -44.45
N ARG A 757 -27.76 9.58 -44.48
CA ARG A 757 -27.47 8.73 -45.65
C ARG A 757 -28.34 9.08 -46.86
N GLU A 758 -29.57 9.53 -46.64
CA GLU A 758 -30.50 10.01 -47.67
C GLU A 758 -30.16 11.43 -48.16
N GLY A 759 -29.19 12.11 -47.55
CA GLY A 759 -28.74 13.45 -47.94
C GLY A 759 -29.66 14.59 -47.50
N LYS A 760 -30.66 14.32 -46.64
CA LYS A 760 -31.59 15.33 -46.12
C LYS A 760 -30.96 16.20 -45.03
N LEU A 761 -29.98 15.65 -44.33
CA LEU A 761 -29.18 16.34 -43.32
C LEU A 761 -27.69 16.09 -43.62
N PRO A 762 -26.80 17.09 -43.50
CA PRO A 762 -25.38 16.85 -43.72
C PRO A 762 -24.80 15.87 -42.68
N PRO A 763 -23.65 15.24 -42.96
CA PRO A 763 -22.95 14.42 -41.97
C PRO A 763 -22.71 15.19 -40.68
N VAL A 764 -22.83 14.50 -39.54
CA VAL A 764 -22.57 15.08 -38.22
C VAL A 764 -21.17 15.74 -38.22
N PRO A 765 -21.08 17.06 -37.95
CA PRO A 765 -19.80 17.76 -37.99
C PRO A 765 -18.90 17.31 -36.84
N GLN A 766 -17.59 17.42 -37.05
CA GLN A 766 -16.60 17.17 -35.99
C GLN A 766 -16.34 18.40 -35.13
N SER A 767 -16.45 19.60 -35.71
CA SER A 767 -16.28 20.84 -34.98
C SER A 767 -17.56 21.11 -34.19
N LEU A 768 -17.38 21.51 -32.94
CA LEU A 768 -18.48 21.78 -32.02
C LEU A 768 -19.21 23.09 -32.38
N PRO A 769 -18.55 24.13 -32.95
CA PRO A 769 -19.25 25.28 -33.52
C PRO A 769 -20.20 24.90 -34.66
N ASP A 770 -19.77 24.04 -35.60
CA ASP A 770 -20.65 23.60 -36.70
C ASP A 770 -21.78 22.68 -36.19
N PHE A 771 -21.61 22.07 -35.01
CA PHE A 771 -22.59 21.17 -34.41
C PHE A 771 -23.84 21.92 -33.97
N GLU A 772 -23.73 23.15 -33.45
CA GLU A 772 -24.90 23.96 -33.10
C GLU A 772 -25.76 24.29 -34.32
N ASP A 773 -25.14 24.72 -35.42
CA ASP A 773 -25.84 24.98 -36.69
C ASP A 773 -26.48 23.71 -37.26
N TRP A 774 -25.79 22.57 -37.16
CA TRP A 774 -26.34 21.27 -37.56
C TRP A 774 -27.59 20.90 -36.76
N THR A 775 -27.58 21.12 -35.44
CA THR A 775 -28.75 20.85 -34.58
C THR A 775 -29.92 21.79 -34.90
N ALA A 776 -29.64 23.07 -35.21
CA ALA A 776 -30.67 24.02 -35.61
C ALA A 776 -31.35 23.60 -36.92
N GLN A 777 -30.59 23.09 -37.89
CA GLN A 777 -31.13 22.52 -39.13
C GLN A 777 -31.98 21.27 -38.86
N ALA A 778 -31.53 20.39 -37.96
CA ALA A 778 -32.30 19.20 -37.59
C ALA A 778 -33.65 19.54 -36.95
N VAL A 779 -33.71 20.57 -36.09
CA VAL A 779 -34.98 21.09 -35.54
C VAL A 779 -35.84 21.72 -36.63
N ALA A 780 -35.27 22.53 -37.52
CA ALA A 780 -36.02 23.18 -38.60
C ALA A 780 -36.68 22.17 -39.55
N GLN A 781 -36.08 20.98 -39.71
CA GLN A 781 -36.64 19.88 -40.49
C GLN A 781 -37.58 18.96 -39.69
N GLY A 782 -37.84 19.25 -38.40
CA GLY A 782 -38.68 18.44 -37.52
C GLY A 782 -38.10 17.07 -37.19
N LEU A 783 -36.78 16.90 -37.33
CA LEU A 783 -36.09 15.63 -37.09
C LEU A 783 -35.79 15.39 -35.60
N ILE A 784 -35.64 16.46 -34.83
CA ILE A 784 -35.43 16.45 -33.37
C ILE A 784 -36.27 17.56 -32.73
N ASP A 785 -36.54 17.44 -31.43
CA ASP A 785 -37.25 18.47 -30.66
C ASP A 785 -36.30 19.49 -29.98
N GLU A 786 -36.85 20.52 -29.35
CA GLU A 786 -36.06 21.57 -28.69
C GLU A 786 -35.34 21.07 -27.42
N ALA A 787 -35.86 20.03 -26.76
CA ALA A 787 -35.19 19.44 -25.59
C ALA A 787 -33.96 18.62 -26.03
N GLU A 788 -34.08 17.84 -27.11
CA GLU A 788 -32.99 17.14 -27.77
C GLU A 788 -31.94 18.12 -28.31
N ARG A 789 -32.38 19.23 -28.93
CA ARG A 789 -31.46 20.31 -29.34
C ARG A 789 -30.67 20.85 -28.15
N LYS A 790 -31.34 21.15 -27.03
CA LYS A 790 -30.64 21.65 -25.83
C LYS A 790 -29.59 20.65 -25.35
N GLN A 791 -29.90 19.35 -25.31
CA GLN A 791 -28.95 18.31 -24.91
C GLN A 791 -27.74 18.24 -25.85
N LEU A 792 -27.96 18.33 -27.16
CA LEU A 792 -26.91 18.33 -28.18
C LEU A 792 -26.03 19.57 -28.10
N CYS A 793 -26.61 20.76 -27.90
CA CYS A 793 -25.87 22.00 -27.68
C CYS A 793 -25.05 21.96 -26.37
N ASP A 794 -25.64 21.45 -25.28
CA ASP A 794 -24.92 21.28 -24.01
C ASP A 794 -23.74 20.32 -24.17
N TYR A 795 -23.94 19.19 -24.87
CA TYR A 795 -22.87 18.25 -25.20
C TYR A 795 -21.77 18.91 -26.04
N ALA A 796 -22.14 19.69 -27.06
CA ALA A 796 -21.18 20.38 -27.92
C ALA A 796 -20.32 21.36 -27.12
N ARG A 797 -20.96 22.22 -26.33
CA ARG A 797 -20.30 23.20 -25.45
C ARG A 797 -19.38 22.52 -24.44
N TYR A 798 -19.85 21.50 -23.73
CA TYR A 798 -19.02 20.79 -22.75
C TYR A 798 -17.87 20.03 -23.40
N GLY A 799 -18.10 19.43 -24.58
CA GLY A 799 -17.06 18.79 -25.37
C GLY A 799 -15.95 19.76 -25.77
N GLU A 800 -16.28 21.03 -26.02
CA GLU A 800 -15.32 22.04 -26.47
C GLU A 800 -14.36 22.38 -25.35
N HIS A 801 -14.90 22.68 -24.17
CA HIS A 801 -14.09 22.88 -22.97
C HIS A 801 -13.30 21.62 -22.58
N ALA A 802 -13.90 20.43 -22.73
CA ALA A 802 -13.22 19.17 -22.43
C ALA A 802 -11.97 18.95 -23.30
N VAL A 803 -11.96 19.42 -24.55
CA VAL A 803 -10.80 19.31 -25.46
C VAL A 803 -9.94 20.57 -25.53
N ALA A 804 -10.41 21.69 -24.97
CA ALA A 804 -9.70 22.96 -24.95
C ALA A 804 -8.33 22.84 -24.28
N VAL A 805 -7.37 23.61 -24.78
CA VAL A 805 -6.04 23.75 -24.21
C VAL A 805 -5.91 25.20 -23.77
N ASP A 806 -5.49 25.41 -22.53
CA ASP A 806 -5.31 26.75 -21.98
C ASP A 806 -4.17 27.50 -22.69
N ASP A 807 -4.37 28.79 -22.91
CA ASP A 807 -3.38 29.73 -23.38
C ASP A 807 -3.18 30.87 -22.38
N PHE A 808 -2.05 31.56 -22.48
CA PHE A 808 -1.68 32.60 -21.55
C PHE A 808 -0.96 33.74 -22.27
N PRO A 809 -0.96 34.96 -21.71
CA PRO A 809 -0.05 36.02 -22.13
C PRO A 809 1.42 35.58 -22.03
N PRO A 810 2.37 36.31 -22.66
CA PRO A 810 3.78 35.92 -22.68
C PRO A 810 4.43 35.70 -21.32
N ASP A 811 3.90 36.28 -20.25
CA ASP A 811 4.38 36.13 -18.87
C ASP A 811 3.65 35.02 -18.08
N PHE A 812 2.77 34.24 -18.72
CA PHE A 812 1.96 33.19 -18.09
C PHE A 812 1.10 33.67 -16.90
N ASN A 813 0.64 34.93 -16.92
CA ASN A 813 -0.08 35.59 -15.82
C ASN A 813 0.71 35.74 -14.50
N LEU A 814 2.03 35.50 -14.50
CA LEU A 814 2.84 35.46 -13.29
C LEU A 814 2.75 36.77 -12.47
N LEU A 815 2.74 37.93 -13.13
CA LEU A 815 2.67 39.23 -12.44
C LEU A 815 1.30 39.45 -11.79
N ALA A 816 0.23 39.11 -12.50
CA ALA A 816 -1.14 39.24 -12.00
C ALA A 816 -1.38 38.29 -10.81
N ASP A 817 -0.93 37.04 -10.92
CA ASP A 817 -1.07 36.04 -9.87
C ASP A 817 -0.27 36.42 -8.61
N LEU A 818 0.94 36.97 -8.78
CA LEU A 818 1.74 37.48 -7.67
C LEU A 818 1.04 38.64 -6.94
N GLN A 819 0.45 39.57 -7.69
CA GLN A 819 -0.29 40.70 -7.12
C GLN A 819 -1.53 40.22 -6.36
N ARG A 820 -2.33 39.31 -6.94
CA ARG A 820 -3.48 38.67 -6.30
C ARG A 820 -3.10 38.01 -4.97
N ARG A 821 -1.99 37.26 -4.97
CA ARG A 821 -1.47 36.62 -3.76
C ARG A 821 -1.08 37.66 -2.70
N LYS A 822 -0.35 38.70 -3.09
CA LYS A 822 0.10 39.76 -2.18
C LYS A 822 -1.09 40.45 -1.51
N ASP A 823 -2.07 40.87 -2.30
CA ASP A 823 -3.24 41.60 -1.78
C ASP A 823 -4.04 40.75 -0.78
N ALA A 824 -4.20 39.45 -1.06
CA ALA A 824 -4.87 38.52 -0.16
C ALA A 824 -4.11 38.34 1.17
N LEU A 825 -2.78 38.24 1.13
CA LEU A 825 -1.95 38.13 2.33
C LEU A 825 -1.95 39.41 3.17
N ASP A 826 -1.90 40.58 2.52
CA ASP A 826 -1.96 41.88 3.20
C ASP A 826 -3.31 42.09 3.90
N ALA A 827 -4.41 41.64 3.27
CA ALA A 827 -5.74 41.66 3.87
C ALA A 827 -5.83 40.80 5.14
N LEU A 828 -5.22 39.62 5.12
CA LEU A 828 -5.21 38.71 6.29
C LEU A 828 -4.38 39.26 7.44
N GLN A 829 -3.18 39.77 7.16
CA GLN A 829 -2.36 40.41 8.18
C GLN A 829 -3.10 41.59 8.81
N THR A 830 -3.85 42.35 8.01
CA THR A 830 -4.68 43.45 8.51
C THR A 830 -5.82 42.94 9.41
N ALA A 831 -6.47 41.84 9.05
CA ALA A 831 -7.51 41.21 9.87
C ALA A 831 -6.95 40.67 11.19
N GLU A 832 -5.79 40.00 11.15
CA GLU A 832 -5.11 39.49 12.35
C GLU A 832 -4.68 40.62 13.30
N ARG A 833 -4.15 41.73 12.76
CA ARG A 833 -3.81 42.94 13.55
C ARG A 833 -5.01 43.65 14.14
N ARG A 834 -6.21 43.48 13.59
CA ARG A 834 -7.46 44.03 14.15
C ARG A 834 -8.05 43.12 15.23
N ALA A 835 -7.76 41.82 15.17
CA ALA A 835 -8.25 40.82 16.11
C ALA A 835 -7.36 40.69 17.37
N ALA A 836 -6.06 40.94 17.22
CA ALA A 836 -5.09 41.07 18.31
C ALA A 836 -5.16 42.47 18.96
#